data_AF-F4PIP7-F1
#
_entry.id   AF-F4PIP7-F1
#
_cell.length_a   1.000
_cell.length_b   1.000
_cell.length_c   1.000
_cell.angle_alpha   90.00
_cell.angle_beta   90.00
_cell.angle_gamma   90.00
#
_symmetry.space_group_name_H-M   'P 1'
#
loop_
_entity.id
_entity.type
_entity.pdbx_description
1 polymer ?
#
loop_
_entity_poly.entity_id
_entity_poly.type
_entity_poly.pdbx_seq_one_letter_code
_entity_poly.pdbx_strand_id
1 'polypeptide(L)'
;MKDHDVDKVVFSKVLKNRYLLQKILRLVQQNNHRQQLKSLRYNEISFNLQWVLENGYYRDGQLLQMIIDRDEFKYMCHHVKPKTMKWFFTKIKDRQLLLSIYRQHPLLFCMDNTISSACQRGDLEIVKMLLKQTQPIKLPPINAKDISCATKSNSLVLVKYMFGQIKDPSTLKMITCKTNNREILEYILEKHKQGGYLISINVDPLLGFDHVEFTRSNNQQQLLLDWVIQSGMKCIWNYNKKINNKLFSKITKEINQAANNNNNNNNNNNNNNNNNNNNNNNNNNNNNNNSTSAIVEYLGNSKIPFKYIWTTIEKLFNAKIIAVGESDHQRFEKIASQLNQSINHLNDPLYYPMRILLTFDRSSVGLAALLGYMVKIDHPYLPTLKYENYDIIWSHAIAETAPQTIEQLKLFETIGDIRKIDNIQVCDYHYIYGAFRKSRLDTMSKILFDAITQCNYDLVKHLTKKLQGQAQSLGNWSFSLNNKATLKDYMDMTKLLDGAGYYATSFTLECMKTMPLHPIEHLTDYVLKCLSKIPIEDAIPLTFYSDGDYLVKSLLSQNNINNIKINLDMVLRLQPSIDYLVRYNEPVLRSLLNGELNEIYGDGIIIIGSKGLIKTMESSVVFKKIGLFKYLLDILFQRSLQDENTSQKVLDMISHYGAVEFMKEYIIRFKIDQQELSDNQRNLTSEYSLSLLRFLIEHTEIGKQDGIVRYSETKQCNYQLDYSKKGDGLHLESTTLSFMAGSSQAQLHLITYLFEIGRLFNNPTCSPYLTLFADGKTKQYLEYLKYKLKK
;
A
#
# COMPACT_ATOMS: atom_id res chain seq x y z
N MET A 1 40.62 16.59 -11.99
CA MET A 1 40.39 16.51 -10.53
C MET A 1 39.34 15.43 -10.33
N LYS A 2 39.63 14.39 -9.52
CA LYS A 2 38.68 13.29 -9.28
C LYS A 2 37.53 13.83 -8.43
N ASP A 3 36.30 13.33 -8.61
CA ASP A 3 35.09 13.82 -7.90
C ASP A 3 35.26 13.90 -6.37
N HIS A 4 36.10 13.04 -5.79
CA HIS A 4 36.47 13.09 -4.37
C HIS A 4 37.16 14.38 -3.91
N ASP A 5 37.84 15.11 -4.79
CA ASP A 5 38.45 16.41 -4.45
C ASP A 5 37.46 17.56 -4.54
N VAL A 6 36.44 17.46 -5.41
CA VAL A 6 35.37 18.45 -5.51
C VAL A 6 34.53 18.42 -4.24
N ASP A 7 34.18 17.22 -3.74
CA ASP A 7 33.43 17.07 -2.50
C ASP A 7 34.18 17.63 -1.29
N LYS A 8 35.51 17.40 -1.20
CA LYS A 8 36.33 17.97 -0.12
C LYS A 8 36.42 19.49 -0.18
N VAL A 9 36.53 20.07 -1.37
CA VAL A 9 36.59 21.52 -1.56
C VAL A 9 35.22 22.16 -1.28
N VAL A 10 34.13 21.54 -1.72
CA VAL A 10 32.76 22.00 -1.45
C VAL A 10 32.45 21.89 0.04
N PHE A 11 32.75 20.75 0.69
CA PHE A 11 32.61 20.61 2.14
C PHE A 11 33.45 21.64 2.90
N SER A 12 34.72 21.84 2.50
CA SER A 12 35.57 22.84 3.13
C SER A 12 35.00 24.26 3.00
N LYS A 13 34.43 24.62 1.85
CA LYS A 13 33.86 25.95 1.62
C LYS A 13 32.53 26.14 2.34
N VAL A 14 31.69 25.11 2.37
CA VAL A 14 30.42 25.09 3.11
C VAL A 14 30.65 25.18 4.63
N LEU A 15 31.61 24.43 5.17
CA LEU A 15 31.93 24.43 6.60
C LEU A 15 32.64 25.73 7.04
N LYS A 16 33.40 26.39 6.16
CA LYS A 16 34.03 27.69 6.45
C LYS A 16 33.03 28.86 6.40
N ASN A 17 31.90 28.70 5.71
CA ASN A 17 30.86 29.71 5.67
C ASN A 17 29.93 29.57 6.89
N ARG A 18 30.17 30.38 7.93
CA ARG A 18 29.46 30.33 9.22
C ARG A 18 27.94 30.46 9.07
N TYR A 19 27.46 31.26 8.11
CA TYR A 19 26.02 31.43 7.85
C TYR A 19 25.42 30.18 7.20
N LEU A 20 26.08 29.61 6.19
CA LEU A 20 25.62 28.39 5.53
C LEU A 20 25.61 27.20 6.50
N LEU A 21 26.66 27.09 7.32
CA LEU A 21 26.77 26.07 8.36
C LEU A 21 25.65 26.21 9.40
N GLN A 22 25.34 27.41 9.87
CA GLN A 22 24.21 27.64 10.79
C GLN A 22 22.87 27.26 10.15
N LYS A 23 22.67 27.55 8.86
CA LYS A 23 21.44 27.20 8.13
C LYS A 23 21.32 25.67 7.94
N ILE A 24 22.41 25.00 7.59
CA ILE A 24 22.48 23.53 7.48
C ILE A 24 22.26 22.89 8.85
N LEU A 25 22.91 23.38 9.91
CA LEU A 25 22.71 22.86 11.26
C LEU A 25 21.28 23.07 11.74
N ARG A 26 20.62 24.21 11.44
CA ARG A 26 19.19 24.41 11.70
C ARG A 26 18.32 23.44 10.91
N LEU A 27 18.62 23.19 9.63
CA LEU A 27 17.88 22.25 8.80
C LEU A 27 18.08 20.80 9.27
N VAL A 28 19.30 20.42 9.66
CA VAL A 28 19.61 19.11 10.25
C VAL A 28 18.96 18.97 11.62
N GLN A 29 18.96 20.02 12.46
CA GLN A 29 18.22 20.03 13.72
C GLN A 29 16.72 19.93 13.50
N GLN A 30 16.14 20.61 12.50
CA GLN A 30 14.73 20.50 12.14
C GLN A 30 14.39 19.13 11.54
N ASN A 31 15.28 18.53 10.76
CA ASN A 31 15.11 17.18 10.22
C ASN A 31 15.29 16.12 11.31
N ASN A 32 16.26 16.28 12.21
CA ASN A 32 16.40 15.46 13.40
C ASN A 32 15.23 15.69 14.35
N HIS A 33 14.65 16.89 14.45
CA HIS A 33 13.41 17.10 15.19
C HIS A 33 12.25 16.41 14.50
N ARG A 34 12.16 16.41 13.17
CA ARG A 34 11.15 15.66 12.40
C ARG A 34 11.34 14.14 12.49
N GLN A 35 12.57 13.66 12.62
CA GLN A 35 12.90 12.25 12.83
C GLN A 35 12.75 11.84 14.31
N GLN A 36 13.04 12.73 15.25
CA GLN A 36 12.76 12.59 16.69
C GLN A 36 11.29 12.82 17.02
N LEU A 37 10.51 13.49 16.15
CA LEU A 37 9.04 13.47 16.17
C LEU A 37 8.48 12.12 15.70
N LYS A 38 9.33 11.17 15.25
CA LYS A 38 8.99 9.74 15.25
C LYS A 38 9.39 9.01 16.55
N SER A 39 10.02 9.69 17.50
CA SER A 39 9.97 9.27 18.91
C SER A 39 8.56 9.64 19.38
N LEU A 40 7.61 8.76 19.07
CA LEU A 40 6.27 8.85 19.60
C LEU A 40 6.42 8.92 21.12
N ARG A 41 5.90 9.98 21.75
CA ARG A 41 5.81 9.99 23.22
C ARG A 41 5.00 8.75 23.61
N TYR A 42 5.32 8.13 24.75
CA TYR A 42 4.63 6.93 25.22
C TYR A 42 3.10 7.09 25.04
N ASN A 43 2.54 8.22 25.48
CA ASN A 43 1.10 8.50 25.43
C ASN A 43 0.52 8.76 24.00
N GLU A 44 1.35 8.93 22.97
CA GLU A 44 0.93 9.20 21.58
C GLU A 44 0.89 7.93 20.72
N ILE A 45 1.43 6.81 21.22
CA ILE A 45 1.32 5.52 20.57
C ILE A 45 -0.06 4.96 20.89
N SER A 46 -0.91 4.73 19.88
CA SER A 46 -2.12 3.94 20.06
C SER A 46 -1.69 2.50 20.41
N PHE A 47 -1.55 2.20 21.70
CA PHE A 47 -1.01 0.95 22.20
C PHE A 47 -1.96 -0.22 21.93
N ASN A 48 -1.92 -0.77 20.72
CA ASN A 48 -2.30 -2.15 20.54
C ASN A 48 -1.04 -3.02 20.59
N LEU A 49 -1.15 -4.17 21.28
CA LEU A 49 -0.05 -5.13 21.40
C LEU A 49 0.48 -5.58 20.02
N GLN A 50 -0.38 -5.52 19.01
CA GLN A 50 -0.03 -5.82 17.62
C GLN A 50 1.11 -4.92 17.13
N TRP A 51 1.02 -3.61 17.32
CA TRP A 51 2.01 -2.63 16.85
C TRP A 51 3.36 -2.82 17.53
N VAL A 52 3.36 -3.08 18.84
CA VAL A 52 4.58 -3.36 19.62
C VAL A 52 5.33 -4.56 19.04
N LEU A 53 4.59 -5.62 18.70
CA LEU A 53 5.16 -6.83 18.10
C LEU A 53 5.56 -6.67 16.63
N GLU A 54 4.79 -5.91 15.84
CA GLU A 54 5.08 -5.61 14.42
C GLU A 54 6.40 -4.86 14.26
N ASN A 55 6.64 -3.89 15.13
CA ASN A 55 7.78 -2.98 15.03
C ASN A 55 9.02 -3.45 15.78
N GLY A 56 8.96 -4.61 16.44
CA GLY A 56 10.15 -5.19 17.06
C GLY A 56 10.49 -4.68 18.47
N TYR A 57 9.63 -3.87 19.10
CA TYR A 57 9.87 -3.29 20.43
C TYR A 57 9.84 -4.29 21.59
N TYR A 58 9.69 -5.58 21.28
CA TYR A 58 9.90 -6.68 22.23
C TYR A 58 11.38 -7.11 22.32
N ARG A 59 12.25 -6.73 21.36
CA ARG A 59 13.62 -7.25 21.24
C ARG A 59 14.54 -6.70 22.31
N ASP A 60 14.38 -5.42 22.64
CA ASP A 60 15.23 -4.75 23.63
C ASP A 60 14.71 -4.92 25.05
N GLY A 61 13.65 -5.73 25.24
CA GLY A 61 13.00 -6.01 26.52
C GLY A 61 12.23 -4.81 27.10
N GLN A 62 12.72 -3.58 26.92
CA GLN A 62 12.30 -2.42 27.69
C GLN A 62 10.83 -2.05 27.52
N LEU A 63 10.28 -1.97 26.30
CA LEU A 63 8.91 -1.49 26.14
C LEU A 63 7.87 -2.53 26.57
N LEU A 64 7.99 -3.77 26.08
CA LEU A 64 7.04 -4.83 26.43
C LEU A 64 7.13 -5.19 27.92
N GLN A 65 8.35 -5.28 28.47
CA GLN A 65 8.55 -5.50 29.90
C GLN A 65 7.99 -4.33 30.71
N MET A 66 8.22 -3.08 30.31
CA MET A 66 7.67 -1.92 31.02
C MET A 66 6.13 -1.89 30.97
N ILE A 67 5.52 -2.26 29.84
CA ILE A 67 4.05 -2.40 29.72
C ILE A 67 3.52 -3.45 30.72
N ILE A 68 4.26 -4.54 30.92
CA ILE A 68 3.91 -5.60 31.88
C ILE A 68 4.12 -5.12 33.31
N ASP A 69 5.28 -4.52 33.61
CA ASP A 69 5.65 -4.03 34.93
C ASP A 69 4.71 -2.92 35.43
N ARG A 70 4.10 -2.16 34.51
CA ARG A 70 3.09 -1.13 34.81
C ARG A 70 1.66 -1.65 34.87
N ASP A 71 1.43 -2.96 34.73
CA ASP A 71 0.10 -3.58 34.62
C ASP A 71 -0.76 -3.01 33.46
N GLU A 72 -0.11 -2.37 32.47
CA GLU A 72 -0.78 -1.82 31.29
C GLU A 72 -1.09 -2.91 30.26
N PHE A 73 -0.37 -4.03 30.33
CA PHE A 73 -0.55 -5.18 29.45
C PHE A 73 -1.99 -5.72 29.47
N LYS A 74 -2.65 -5.66 30.63
CA LYS A 74 -4.05 -6.07 30.78
C LYS A 74 -4.94 -5.31 29.80
N TYR A 75 -4.83 -3.98 29.73
CA TYR A 75 -5.66 -3.16 28.84
C TYR A 75 -5.37 -3.48 27.36
N MET A 76 -4.10 -3.70 27.01
CA MET A 76 -3.68 -4.00 25.63
C MET A 76 -4.14 -5.39 25.14
N CYS A 77 -4.34 -6.34 26.05
CA CYS A 77 -4.74 -7.71 25.72
C CYS A 77 -6.18 -7.86 25.22
N HIS A 78 -7.07 -6.90 25.53
CA HIS A 78 -8.48 -6.99 25.18
C HIS A 78 -8.74 -6.91 23.67
N HIS A 79 -7.75 -6.45 22.88
CA HIS A 79 -7.85 -6.26 21.43
C HIS A 79 -6.90 -7.16 20.62
N VAL A 80 -6.48 -8.29 21.19
CA VAL A 80 -5.51 -9.16 20.53
C VAL A 80 -6.18 -9.93 19.40
N LYS A 81 -5.87 -9.53 18.16
CA LYS A 81 -6.28 -10.25 16.96
C LYS A 81 -5.56 -11.61 16.88
N PRO A 82 -6.12 -12.63 16.21
CA PRO A 82 -5.45 -13.92 16.01
C PRO A 82 -4.04 -13.81 15.40
N LYS A 83 -3.80 -12.78 14.59
CA LYS A 83 -2.49 -12.46 14.01
C LYS A 83 -1.46 -12.04 15.07
N THR A 84 -1.90 -11.29 16.08
CA THR A 84 -1.09 -10.83 17.21
C THR A 84 -0.62 -12.02 18.04
N MET A 85 -1.48 -13.01 18.30
CA MET A 85 -1.09 -14.25 18.98
C MET A 85 -0.01 -15.02 18.22
N LYS A 86 -0.14 -15.12 16.90
CA LYS A 86 0.90 -15.71 16.06
C LYS A 86 2.24 -15.00 16.24
N TRP A 87 2.24 -13.67 16.25
CA TRP A 87 3.47 -12.91 16.49
C TRP A 87 4.00 -13.07 17.89
N PHE A 88 3.14 -13.18 18.89
CA PHE A 88 3.55 -13.44 20.26
C PHE A 88 4.51 -14.64 20.35
N PHE A 89 4.13 -15.77 19.76
CA PHE A 89 4.97 -16.97 19.77
C PHE A 89 6.15 -16.93 18.80
N THR A 90 5.97 -16.31 17.63
CA THR A 90 6.98 -16.34 16.55
C THR A 90 8.00 -15.22 16.61
N LYS A 91 7.73 -14.15 17.37
CA LYS A 91 8.59 -12.96 17.47
C LYS A 91 9.30 -12.88 18.81
N ILE A 92 8.61 -13.08 19.94
CA ILE A 92 9.22 -13.04 21.28
C ILE A 92 10.11 -14.25 21.44
N LYS A 93 11.43 -14.09 21.42
CA LYS A 93 12.37 -15.21 21.55
C LYS A 93 12.59 -15.63 23.02
N ASP A 94 12.41 -14.72 23.96
CA ASP A 94 12.58 -15.00 25.39
C ASP A 94 11.45 -15.91 25.90
N ARG A 95 11.83 -17.11 26.33
CA ARG A 95 10.91 -18.11 26.88
C ARG A 95 10.38 -17.68 28.26
N GLN A 96 11.21 -17.08 29.11
CA GLN A 96 10.82 -16.68 30.47
C GLN A 96 9.81 -15.55 30.44
N LEU A 97 10.01 -14.56 29.56
CA LEU A 97 9.03 -13.49 29.35
C LEU A 97 7.67 -14.05 28.94
N LEU A 98 7.65 -14.99 27.98
CA LEU A 98 6.41 -15.60 27.51
C LEU A 98 5.72 -16.42 28.61
N LEU A 99 6.49 -17.13 29.45
CA LEU A 99 5.98 -17.84 30.62
C LEU A 99 5.41 -16.88 31.68
N SER A 100 6.09 -15.75 31.93
CA SER A 100 5.63 -14.72 32.86
C SER A 100 4.26 -14.17 32.43
N ILE A 101 4.14 -13.80 31.16
CA ILE A 101 2.90 -13.27 30.59
C ILE A 101 1.79 -14.32 30.62
N TYR A 102 2.10 -15.58 30.30
CA TYR A 102 1.13 -16.67 30.40
C TYR A 102 0.60 -16.85 31.82
N ARG A 103 1.48 -16.79 32.84
CA ARG A 103 1.07 -16.92 34.24
C ARG A 103 0.15 -15.78 34.68
N GLN A 104 0.42 -14.56 34.22
CA GLN A 104 -0.39 -13.38 34.55
C GLN A 104 -1.70 -13.30 33.75
N HIS A 105 -1.69 -13.75 32.49
CA HIS A 105 -2.82 -13.61 31.56
C HIS A 105 -3.11 -14.91 30.79
N PRO A 106 -3.49 -16.02 31.45
CA PRO A 106 -3.65 -17.32 30.80
C PRO A 106 -4.76 -17.33 29.75
N LEU A 107 -5.80 -16.51 29.92
CA LEU A 107 -6.93 -16.39 28.98
C LEU A 107 -6.51 -15.88 27.59
N LEU A 108 -5.42 -15.12 27.52
CA LEU A 108 -4.87 -14.63 26.25
C LEU A 108 -4.47 -15.78 25.33
N PHE A 109 -4.07 -16.91 25.91
CA PHE A 109 -3.55 -18.08 25.22
C PHE A 109 -4.61 -19.16 24.99
N CYS A 110 -5.89 -18.83 25.18
CA CYS A 110 -7.01 -19.76 24.97
C CYS A 110 -7.66 -19.64 23.58
N MET A 111 -7.02 -18.98 22.61
CA MET A 111 -7.56 -18.85 21.24
C MET A 111 -7.34 -20.11 20.40
N ASP A 112 -8.23 -20.39 19.45
CA ASP A 112 -8.20 -21.60 18.60
C ASP A 112 -6.88 -21.84 17.84
N ASN A 113 -6.10 -20.79 17.60
CA ASN A 113 -4.84 -20.85 16.86
C ASN A 113 -3.59 -20.77 17.75
N THR A 114 -3.75 -20.82 19.07
CA THR A 114 -2.65 -20.69 20.04
C THR A 114 -1.68 -21.86 19.90
N ILE A 115 -2.19 -23.10 19.89
CA ILE A 115 -1.37 -24.32 19.74
C ILE A 115 -0.58 -24.26 18.43
N SER A 116 -1.25 -24.03 17.30
CA SER A 116 -0.62 -23.83 16.00
C SER A 116 0.51 -22.79 16.03
N SER A 117 0.31 -21.68 16.73
CA SER A 117 1.31 -20.60 16.81
C SER A 117 2.50 -20.98 17.68
N ALA A 118 2.26 -21.65 18.81
CA ALA A 118 3.28 -22.21 19.67
C ALA A 118 4.07 -23.33 18.98
N CYS A 119 3.39 -24.19 18.21
CA CYS A 119 4.04 -25.23 17.42
C CYS A 119 4.99 -24.64 16.39
N GLN A 120 4.62 -23.52 15.75
CA GLN A 120 5.48 -22.84 14.78
C GLN A 120 6.78 -22.32 15.42
N ARG A 121 6.79 -22.03 16.72
CA ARG A 121 7.99 -21.61 17.47
C ARG A 121 9.02 -22.74 17.60
N GLY A 122 8.58 -23.99 17.67
CA GLY A 122 9.46 -25.15 17.87
C GLY A 122 9.85 -25.46 19.31
N ASP A 123 9.25 -24.75 20.28
CA ASP A 123 9.54 -24.90 21.71
C ASP A 123 8.58 -25.90 22.36
N LEU A 124 9.05 -27.14 22.54
CA LEU A 124 8.27 -28.25 23.07
C LEU A 124 7.63 -27.93 24.43
N GLU A 125 8.33 -27.21 25.29
CA GLU A 125 7.88 -27.00 26.66
C GLU A 125 6.74 -25.98 26.73
N ILE A 126 6.76 -24.97 25.86
CA ILE A 126 5.62 -24.05 25.71
C ILE A 126 4.39 -24.80 25.20
N VAL A 127 4.56 -25.73 24.24
CA VAL A 127 3.44 -26.54 23.74
C VAL A 127 2.89 -27.46 24.85
N LYS A 128 3.76 -28.14 25.61
CA LYS A 128 3.35 -28.95 26.77
C LYS A 128 2.59 -28.12 27.80
N MET A 129 3.05 -26.91 28.09
CA MET A 129 2.39 -26.00 29.04
C MET A 129 0.96 -25.69 28.61
N LEU A 130 0.76 -25.30 27.33
CA LEU A 130 -0.55 -24.96 26.80
C LEU A 130 -1.50 -26.17 26.82
N LEU A 131 -1.01 -27.36 26.45
CA LEU A 131 -1.83 -28.58 26.45
C LEU A 131 -2.17 -29.07 27.87
N LYS A 132 -1.36 -28.73 28.87
CA LYS A 132 -1.58 -29.06 30.30
C LYS A 132 -2.39 -28.01 31.06
N GLN A 133 -2.88 -26.96 30.39
CA GLN A 133 -3.63 -25.89 31.04
C GLN A 133 -4.89 -26.45 31.74
N THR A 134 -5.06 -26.11 33.02
CA THR A 134 -6.19 -26.56 33.85
C THR A 134 -7.46 -25.74 33.55
N GLN A 135 -8.62 -26.33 33.87
CA GLN A 135 -9.97 -25.77 33.65
C GLN A 135 -10.13 -24.35 34.24
N PRO A 136 -11.07 -23.52 33.71
CA PRO A 136 -12.26 -23.90 32.93
C PRO A 136 -12.12 -23.95 31.41
N ILE A 137 -11.03 -23.49 30.80
CA ILE A 137 -10.94 -23.38 29.34
C ILE A 137 -9.98 -24.43 28.78
N LYS A 138 -10.52 -25.57 28.37
CA LYS A 138 -9.76 -26.57 27.59
C LYS A 138 -9.61 -26.06 26.16
N LEU A 139 -8.36 -25.96 25.70
CA LEU A 139 -8.06 -25.70 24.29
C LEU A 139 -8.67 -26.80 23.40
N PRO A 140 -9.01 -26.47 22.13
CA PRO A 140 -9.51 -27.47 21.20
C PRO A 140 -8.51 -28.63 21.03
N PRO A 141 -8.99 -29.85 20.71
CA PRO A 141 -8.12 -30.96 20.36
C PRO A 141 -7.15 -30.59 19.24
N ILE A 142 -5.96 -31.19 19.28
CA ILE A 142 -4.93 -31.00 18.26
C ILE A 142 -5.51 -31.38 16.90
N ASN A 143 -5.32 -30.48 15.93
CA ASN A 143 -5.79 -30.67 14.57
C ASN A 143 -4.60 -30.70 13.57
N ALA A 144 -4.90 -30.96 12.29
CA ALA A 144 -3.87 -31.07 11.25
C ALA A 144 -3.06 -29.78 11.02
N LYS A 145 -3.62 -28.61 11.35
CA LYS A 145 -2.92 -27.32 11.24
C LYS A 145 -1.85 -27.19 12.32
N ASP A 146 -2.09 -27.69 13.52
CA ASP A 146 -1.11 -27.70 14.61
C ASP A 146 0.11 -28.56 14.24
N ILE A 147 -0.14 -29.75 13.67
CA ILE A 147 0.92 -30.62 13.13
C ILE A 147 1.67 -29.93 11.99
N SER A 148 0.96 -29.32 11.04
CA SER A 148 1.58 -28.54 9.96
C SER A 148 2.52 -27.46 10.50
N CYS A 149 2.11 -26.75 11.56
CA CYS A 149 2.95 -25.76 12.21
C CYS A 149 4.13 -26.37 12.98
N ALA A 150 3.96 -27.53 13.61
CA ALA A 150 5.07 -28.24 14.25
C ALA A 150 6.14 -28.64 13.21
N THR A 151 5.74 -29.13 12.02
CA THR A 151 6.71 -29.43 10.95
C THR A 151 7.50 -28.21 10.51
N LYS A 152 6.86 -27.03 10.44
CA LYS A 152 7.52 -25.75 10.07
C LYS A 152 8.59 -25.32 11.05
N SER A 153 8.51 -25.77 12.30
CA SER A 153 9.49 -25.40 13.32
C SER A 153 10.81 -26.13 13.18
N ASN A 154 10.88 -27.14 12.31
CA ASN A 154 12.04 -28.00 12.12
C ASN A 154 12.47 -28.80 13.38
N SER A 155 11.60 -28.91 14.38
CA SER A 155 11.84 -29.66 15.62
C SER A 155 11.21 -31.06 15.56
N LEU A 156 12.03 -32.09 15.30
CA LEU A 156 11.57 -33.49 15.25
C LEU A 156 10.92 -33.93 16.57
N VAL A 157 11.50 -33.53 17.71
CA VAL A 157 10.98 -33.88 19.03
C VAL A 157 9.57 -33.32 19.24
N LEU A 158 9.33 -32.08 18.83
CA LEU A 158 8.00 -31.47 18.90
C LEU A 158 7.01 -32.20 17.98
N VAL A 159 7.41 -32.53 16.75
CA VAL A 159 6.55 -33.27 15.82
C VAL A 159 6.16 -34.62 16.41
N LYS A 160 7.14 -35.40 16.91
CA LYS A 160 6.88 -36.69 17.57
C LYS A 160 5.93 -36.55 18.75
N TYR A 161 6.15 -35.54 19.61
CA TYR A 161 5.28 -35.27 20.74
C TYR A 161 3.84 -34.97 20.29
N MET A 162 3.66 -34.08 19.32
CA MET A 162 2.34 -33.69 18.83
C MET A 162 1.56 -34.86 18.22
N PHE A 163 2.22 -35.75 17.48
CA PHE A 163 1.60 -36.99 16.99
C PHE A 163 1.18 -37.91 18.13
N GLY A 164 1.96 -38.00 19.21
CA GLY A 164 1.60 -38.78 20.40
C GLY A 164 0.42 -38.22 21.20
N GLN A 165 0.01 -36.97 20.96
CA GLN A 165 -1.16 -36.37 21.61
C GLN A 165 -2.46 -36.56 20.81
N ILE A 166 -2.39 -37.11 19.59
CA ILE A 166 -3.57 -37.34 18.74
C ILE A 166 -4.22 -38.64 19.18
N LYS A 167 -5.43 -38.55 19.74
CA LYS A 167 -6.18 -39.72 20.21
C LYS A 167 -6.82 -40.51 19.06
N ASP A 168 -7.28 -39.81 18.04
CA ASP A 168 -7.93 -40.39 16.86
C ASP A 168 -7.28 -39.83 15.58
N PRO A 169 -6.42 -40.62 14.90
CA PRO A 169 -5.77 -40.22 13.66
C PRO A 169 -6.73 -39.87 12.52
N SER A 170 -7.96 -40.40 12.53
CA SER A 170 -8.95 -40.17 11.45
C SER A 170 -9.42 -38.71 11.39
N THR A 171 -9.25 -37.96 12.48
CA THR A 171 -9.54 -36.52 12.54
C THR A 171 -8.59 -35.67 11.68
N LEU A 172 -7.44 -36.23 11.28
CA LEU A 172 -6.45 -35.56 10.43
C LEU A 172 -6.75 -35.82 8.95
N LYS A 173 -7.67 -35.05 8.35
CA LYS A 173 -8.00 -35.23 6.93
C LYS A 173 -6.81 -35.03 5.98
N MET A 174 -5.98 -34.02 6.25
CA MET A 174 -4.80 -33.71 5.42
C MET A 174 -3.74 -32.96 6.23
N ILE A 175 -2.52 -33.49 6.30
CA ILE A 175 -1.39 -32.81 6.96
C ILE A 175 -0.54 -32.12 5.90
N THR A 176 -0.38 -30.80 6.00
CA THR A 176 0.56 -30.06 5.15
C THR A 176 1.93 -29.95 5.81
N CYS A 177 2.91 -30.74 5.36
CA CYS A 177 4.27 -30.68 5.88
C CYS A 177 5.05 -29.56 5.19
N LYS A 178 5.68 -28.67 5.94
CA LYS A 178 6.54 -27.60 5.38
C LYS A 178 7.89 -27.61 6.09
N THR A 179 8.77 -28.52 5.70
CA THR A 179 10.09 -28.71 6.31
C THR A 179 11.06 -29.22 5.26
N ASN A 180 12.35 -28.91 5.44
CA ASN A 180 13.46 -29.50 4.71
C ASN A 180 14.20 -30.57 5.53
N ASN A 181 13.77 -30.85 6.76
CA ASN A 181 14.39 -31.87 7.60
C ASN A 181 13.87 -33.25 7.19
N ARG A 182 14.79 -34.04 6.62
CA ARG A 182 14.56 -35.41 6.17
C ARG A 182 13.99 -36.31 7.27
N GLU A 183 14.50 -36.22 8.50
CA GLU A 183 14.04 -37.06 9.61
C GLU A 183 12.57 -36.79 9.98
N ILE A 184 12.13 -35.52 9.90
CA ILE A 184 10.73 -35.16 10.10
C ILE A 184 9.86 -35.76 9.01
N LEU A 185 10.32 -35.70 7.76
CA LEU A 185 9.59 -36.28 6.63
C LEU A 185 9.52 -37.81 6.76
N GLU A 186 10.64 -38.48 7.01
CA GLU A 186 10.69 -39.93 7.25
C GLU A 186 9.74 -40.36 8.37
N TYR A 187 9.74 -39.65 9.50
CA TYR A 187 8.83 -39.92 10.61
C TYR A 187 7.35 -39.76 10.22
N ILE A 188 7.02 -38.68 9.51
CA ILE A 188 5.64 -38.44 9.06
C ILE A 188 5.21 -39.49 8.03
N LEU A 189 6.13 -39.95 7.18
CA LEU A 189 5.87 -41.05 6.24
C LEU A 189 5.64 -42.38 6.95
N GLU A 190 6.42 -42.67 7.99
CA GLU A 190 6.21 -43.85 8.82
C GLU A 190 4.81 -43.81 9.45
N LYS A 191 4.41 -42.66 9.99
CA LYS A 191 3.11 -42.48 10.61
C LYS A 191 1.96 -42.51 9.59
N HIS A 192 2.20 -42.10 8.34
CA HIS A 192 1.24 -42.21 7.24
C HIS A 192 0.86 -43.67 6.98
N LYS A 193 1.88 -44.52 6.84
CA LYS A 193 1.72 -45.95 6.57
C LYS A 193 0.93 -46.64 7.67
N GLN A 194 1.04 -46.14 8.91
CA GLN A 194 0.31 -46.65 10.07
C GLN A 194 -1.13 -46.13 10.17
N GLY A 195 -1.42 -44.90 9.71
CA GLY A 195 -2.66 -44.19 10.04
C GLY A 195 -3.59 -43.82 8.88
N GLY A 196 -3.20 -44.03 7.62
CA GLY A 196 -4.08 -43.87 6.44
C GLY A 196 -4.54 -42.44 6.09
N TYR A 197 -4.06 -41.40 6.76
CA TYR A 197 -4.42 -39.99 6.48
C TYR A 197 -3.66 -39.42 5.28
N LEU A 198 -4.24 -38.52 4.49
CA LEU A 198 -3.54 -37.91 3.36
C LEU A 198 -2.44 -36.94 3.84
N ILE A 199 -1.24 -37.03 3.25
CA ILE A 199 -0.17 -36.05 3.48
C ILE A 199 0.03 -35.23 2.22
N SER A 200 -0.06 -33.91 2.37
CA SER A 200 0.48 -32.96 1.40
C SER A 200 1.85 -32.53 1.89
N ILE A 201 2.91 -33.03 1.24
CA ILE A 201 4.25 -32.53 1.51
C ILE A 201 4.45 -31.30 0.63
N ASN A 202 4.52 -30.13 1.25
CA ASN A 202 4.99 -28.93 0.59
C ASN A 202 6.51 -28.92 0.71
N VAL A 203 7.14 -29.72 -0.15
CA VAL A 203 8.56 -29.57 -0.45
C VAL A 203 8.65 -28.34 -1.31
N ASP A 204 9.07 -27.22 -0.73
CA ASP A 204 9.47 -26.10 -1.55
C ASP A 204 10.89 -26.43 -2.05
N PRO A 205 11.06 -26.78 -3.34
CA PRO A 205 12.40 -26.99 -3.89
C PRO A 205 13.27 -25.72 -3.75
N LEU A 206 12.65 -24.59 -3.37
CA LEU A 206 13.31 -23.30 -3.18
C LEU A 206 13.50 -22.90 -1.70
N LEU A 207 13.12 -23.72 -0.71
CA LEU A 207 13.22 -23.40 0.73
C LEU A 207 14.67 -23.17 1.25
N GLY A 208 15.69 -23.17 0.37
CA GLY A 208 17.08 -22.79 0.66
C GLY A 208 17.59 -21.54 -0.07
N PHE A 209 16.87 -21.01 -1.06
CA PHE A 209 17.35 -19.89 -1.91
C PHE A 209 17.23 -18.50 -1.26
N ASP A 210 16.76 -18.43 -0.02
CA ASP A 210 16.69 -17.18 0.75
C ASP A 210 18.02 -16.89 1.49
N HIS A 211 18.98 -17.82 1.50
CA HIS A 211 20.29 -17.63 2.14
C HIS A 211 21.43 -17.64 1.11
N VAL A 212 22.42 -16.75 1.29
CA VAL A 212 23.53 -16.46 0.38
C VAL A 212 24.54 -17.63 0.25
N GLU A 213 24.41 -18.67 1.06
CA GLU A 213 25.31 -19.84 1.06
C GLU A 213 24.80 -20.95 0.13
N PHE A 214 25.01 -20.75 -1.16
CA PHE A 214 24.50 -21.59 -2.25
C PHE A 214 25.09 -23.01 -2.34
N THR A 215 26.31 -23.26 -1.85
CA THR A 215 27.05 -24.47 -2.24
C THR A 215 26.80 -25.72 -1.38
N ARG A 216 26.39 -25.59 -0.11
CA ARG A 216 26.17 -26.77 0.77
C ARG A 216 24.71 -27.24 0.85
N SER A 217 23.73 -26.36 0.68
CA SER A 217 22.31 -26.72 0.81
C SER A 217 21.76 -27.50 -0.40
N ASN A 218 22.32 -27.30 -1.60
CA ASN A 218 21.76 -27.85 -2.84
C ASN A 218 21.82 -29.37 -2.89
N ASN A 219 22.91 -30.00 -2.42
CA ASN A 219 23.03 -31.47 -2.44
C ASN A 219 21.99 -32.13 -1.51
N GLN A 220 21.75 -31.55 -0.32
CA GLN A 220 20.76 -32.09 0.62
C GLN A 220 19.32 -31.91 0.11
N GLN A 221 19.02 -30.80 -0.54
CA GLN A 221 17.70 -30.56 -1.13
C GLN A 221 17.44 -31.44 -2.35
N GLN A 222 18.45 -31.65 -3.19
CA GLN A 222 18.36 -32.56 -4.31
C GLN A 222 18.14 -34.00 -3.83
N LEU A 223 18.92 -34.46 -2.86
CA LEU A 223 18.74 -35.79 -2.26
C LEU A 223 17.34 -35.95 -1.66
N LEU A 224 16.80 -34.90 -1.02
CA LEU A 224 15.45 -34.94 -0.48
C LEU A 224 14.39 -35.00 -1.58
N LEU A 225 14.55 -34.21 -2.64
CA LEU A 225 13.63 -34.20 -3.78
C LEU A 225 13.65 -35.55 -4.53
N ASP A 226 14.84 -36.05 -4.85
CA ASP A 226 15.02 -37.34 -5.52
C ASP A 226 14.44 -38.47 -4.64
N TRP A 227 14.64 -38.40 -3.31
CA TRP A 227 14.02 -39.32 -2.36
C TRP A 227 12.48 -39.24 -2.37
N VAL A 228 11.91 -38.02 -2.40
CA VAL A 228 10.44 -37.85 -2.51
C VAL A 228 9.91 -38.42 -3.83
N ILE A 229 10.60 -38.18 -4.95
CA ILE A 229 10.22 -38.74 -6.26
C ILE A 229 10.29 -40.27 -6.24
N GLN A 230 11.38 -40.84 -5.72
CA GLN A 230 11.57 -42.29 -5.61
C GLN A 230 10.58 -42.97 -4.68
N SER A 231 10.06 -42.24 -3.67
CA SER A 231 9.08 -42.80 -2.73
C SER A 231 7.72 -43.13 -3.36
N GLY A 232 7.45 -42.71 -4.61
CA GLY A 232 6.23 -43.04 -5.36
C GLY A 232 4.96 -42.43 -4.75
N MET A 233 5.10 -41.49 -3.82
CA MET A 233 3.97 -40.92 -3.11
C MET A 233 3.20 -39.93 -3.98
N LYS A 234 1.87 -39.94 -3.83
CA LYS A 234 1.01 -38.82 -4.25
C LYS A 234 1.27 -37.63 -3.33
N CYS A 235 2.45 -37.03 -3.43
CA CYS A 235 2.71 -35.75 -2.80
C CYS A 235 1.90 -34.70 -3.56
N ILE A 236 0.86 -34.16 -2.93
CA ILE A 236 0.20 -32.98 -3.49
C ILE A 236 1.19 -31.83 -3.34
N TRP A 237 1.96 -31.57 -4.40
CA TRP A 237 2.76 -30.36 -4.51
C TRP A 237 1.79 -29.20 -4.58
N ASN A 238 1.53 -28.59 -3.44
CA ASN A 238 0.66 -27.44 -3.37
C ASN A 238 1.43 -26.24 -3.94
N TYR A 239 1.26 -26.04 -5.25
CA TYR A 239 1.68 -24.88 -6.01
C TYR A 239 1.17 -23.62 -5.31
N ASN A 240 1.94 -23.15 -4.32
CA ASN A 240 1.50 -22.07 -3.47
C ASN A 240 1.78 -20.76 -4.20
N LYS A 241 0.72 -20.16 -4.75
CA LYS A 241 0.76 -18.85 -5.43
C LYS A 241 1.64 -17.81 -4.71
N LYS A 242 1.69 -17.81 -3.36
CA LYS A 242 2.53 -16.85 -2.60
C LYS A 242 4.03 -17.12 -2.66
N ILE A 243 4.46 -18.39 -2.71
CA ILE A 243 5.88 -18.77 -2.80
C ILE A 243 6.39 -18.46 -4.20
N ASN A 244 5.58 -18.78 -5.21
CA ASN A 244 5.90 -18.51 -6.60
C ASN A 244 6.06 -17.02 -6.88
N ASN A 245 5.23 -16.17 -6.27
CA ASN A 245 5.40 -14.72 -6.37
C ASN A 245 6.79 -14.24 -5.90
N LYS A 246 7.41 -14.89 -4.89
CA LYS A 246 8.77 -14.54 -4.48
C LYS A 246 9.81 -14.98 -5.50
N LEU A 247 9.76 -16.23 -5.97
CA LEU A 247 10.67 -16.71 -7.02
C LEU A 247 10.54 -15.85 -8.26
N PHE A 248 9.34 -15.69 -8.79
CA PHE A 248 9.10 -14.86 -9.96
C PHE A 248 9.53 -13.43 -9.73
N SER A 249 9.34 -12.85 -8.53
CA SER A 249 9.88 -11.52 -8.25
C SER A 249 11.42 -11.47 -8.30
N LYS A 250 12.12 -12.53 -7.87
CA LYS A 250 13.59 -12.63 -7.98
C LYS A 250 14.02 -12.81 -9.44
N ILE A 251 13.40 -13.72 -10.18
CA ILE A 251 13.66 -13.94 -11.61
C ILE A 251 13.41 -12.64 -12.40
N THR A 252 12.25 -12.03 -12.20
CA THR A 252 11.86 -10.74 -12.79
C THR A 252 12.87 -9.65 -12.44
N LYS A 253 13.34 -9.59 -11.19
CA LYS A 253 14.34 -8.63 -10.76
C LYS A 253 15.68 -8.84 -11.46
N GLU A 254 16.16 -10.08 -11.58
CA GLU A 254 17.41 -10.39 -12.30
C GLU A 254 17.29 -10.04 -13.79
N ILE A 255 16.18 -10.39 -14.43
CA ILE A 255 15.92 -10.02 -15.85
C ILE A 255 15.88 -8.50 -16.01
N ASN A 256 15.18 -7.79 -15.12
CA ASN A 256 15.12 -6.33 -15.13
C ASN A 256 16.50 -5.69 -14.85
N GLN A 257 17.31 -6.28 -13.97
CA GLN A 257 18.68 -5.81 -13.73
C GLN A 257 19.55 -6.02 -14.96
N ALA A 258 19.45 -7.18 -15.60
CA ALA A 258 20.15 -7.46 -16.86
C ALA A 258 19.71 -6.48 -17.96
N ALA A 259 18.41 -6.21 -18.07
CA ALA A 259 17.87 -5.23 -19.01
C ALA A 259 18.34 -3.80 -18.68
N ASN A 260 18.47 -3.41 -17.41
CA ASN A 260 18.79 -2.03 -17.02
C ASN A 260 20.30 -1.72 -16.88
N ASN A 261 21.15 -2.71 -16.61
CA ASN A 261 22.57 -2.49 -16.25
C ASN A 261 23.45 -1.94 -17.38
N ASN A 262 22.94 -1.77 -18.60
CA ASN A 262 23.75 -1.36 -19.75
C ASN A 262 24.04 0.15 -19.85
N ASN A 263 23.37 1.01 -19.08
CA ASN A 263 23.54 2.46 -19.24
C ASN A 263 24.67 3.09 -18.41
N ASN A 264 25.28 2.37 -17.46
CA ASN A 264 26.13 3.02 -16.45
C ASN A 264 27.62 2.64 -16.49
N ASN A 265 28.03 1.77 -17.41
CA ASN A 265 29.41 1.23 -17.39
C ASN A 265 30.34 1.78 -18.50
N ASN A 266 29.88 2.74 -19.33
CA ASN A 266 30.66 3.20 -20.48
C ASN A 266 31.35 4.58 -20.29
N ASN A 267 31.41 5.13 -19.08
CA ASN A 267 31.94 6.49 -18.87
C ASN A 267 33.14 6.61 -17.91
N ASN A 268 33.94 5.55 -17.70
CA ASN A 268 35.07 5.64 -16.77
C ASN A 268 36.38 4.98 -17.23
N ASN A 269 36.63 4.87 -18.54
CA ASN A 269 37.93 4.39 -19.02
C ASN A 269 38.40 5.07 -20.30
N ASN A 270 38.55 6.41 -20.27
CA ASN A 270 39.42 7.08 -21.24
C ASN A 270 40.03 8.35 -20.65
N ASN A 271 41.12 8.20 -19.88
CA ASN A 271 42.03 9.31 -19.58
C ASN A 271 43.44 8.81 -19.23
N ASN A 272 44.23 8.43 -20.25
CA ASN A 272 45.66 8.78 -20.40
C ASN A 272 46.25 8.15 -21.68
N ASN A 273 46.40 8.91 -22.77
CA ASN A 273 47.71 9.27 -23.34
C ASN A 273 47.54 10.23 -24.53
N ASN A 274 48.33 11.30 -24.53
CA ASN A 274 48.37 12.35 -25.55
C ASN A 274 49.54 12.07 -26.51
N ASN A 275 49.35 12.07 -27.84
CA ASN A 275 49.90 13.11 -28.75
C ASN A 275 49.69 12.82 -30.26
N ASN A 276 49.21 13.86 -30.95
CA ASN A 276 49.40 14.31 -32.36
C ASN A 276 48.81 13.59 -33.61
N ASN A 277 47.71 14.20 -34.11
CA ASN A 277 47.45 14.74 -35.47
C ASN A 277 47.56 13.82 -36.72
N ASN A 278 46.43 13.49 -37.37
CA ASN A 278 45.95 14.19 -38.59
C ASN A 278 44.57 13.65 -39.07
N ASN A 279 43.88 14.54 -39.76
CA ASN A 279 42.52 14.55 -40.30
C ASN A 279 42.14 13.37 -41.23
N ASN A 280 41.04 12.66 -40.97
CA ASN A 280 40.10 12.26 -42.03
C ASN A 280 38.69 11.91 -41.51
N ASN A 281 37.71 12.37 -42.29
CA ASN A 281 36.27 12.35 -42.06
C ASN A 281 35.64 11.05 -42.60
N ASN A 282 35.14 10.13 -41.76
CA ASN A 282 34.00 9.27 -42.13
C ASN A 282 33.39 8.41 -40.99
N ASN A 283 32.06 8.43 -40.95
CA ASN A 283 31.11 7.38 -40.54
C ASN A 283 31.08 6.86 -39.09
N ASN A 284 30.32 7.56 -38.24
CA ASN A 284 29.94 7.14 -36.90
C ASN A 284 28.58 6.39 -36.93
N ASN A 285 28.57 5.08 -37.19
CA ASN A 285 27.34 4.27 -37.11
C ASN A 285 27.58 2.78 -36.81
N ASN A 286 28.33 2.43 -35.75
CA ASN A 286 28.49 1.00 -35.40
C ASN A 286 28.71 0.63 -33.92
N ASN A 287 28.29 1.46 -32.96
CA ASN A 287 28.59 1.20 -31.54
C ASN A 287 27.51 0.38 -30.76
N ASN A 288 26.55 -0.25 -31.45
CA ASN A 288 25.42 -0.95 -30.81
C ASN A 288 25.64 -2.46 -30.58
N ASN A 289 26.75 -3.04 -31.05
CA ASN A 289 27.00 -4.49 -30.92
C ASN A 289 27.61 -4.89 -29.56
N ASN A 290 28.27 -3.98 -28.84
CA ASN A 290 28.91 -4.32 -27.55
C ASN A 290 27.90 -4.44 -26.39
N SER A 291 26.70 -3.85 -26.51
CA SER A 291 25.66 -3.89 -25.47
C SER A 291 25.03 -5.27 -25.31
N THR A 292 24.87 -6.04 -26.39
CA THR A 292 24.16 -7.33 -26.36
C THR A 292 24.94 -8.39 -25.59
N SER A 293 26.28 -8.45 -25.77
CA SER A 293 27.14 -9.44 -25.11
C SER A 293 27.12 -9.30 -23.58
N ALA A 294 27.19 -8.08 -23.05
CA ALA A 294 27.24 -7.84 -21.61
C ALA A 294 25.93 -8.25 -20.90
N ILE A 295 24.80 -8.08 -21.57
CA ILE A 295 23.48 -8.46 -21.05
C ILE A 295 23.35 -10.00 -20.98
N VAL A 296 23.74 -10.69 -22.05
CA VAL A 296 23.77 -12.16 -22.14
C VAL A 296 24.70 -12.73 -21.07
N GLU A 297 25.89 -12.14 -20.90
CA GLU A 297 26.85 -12.52 -19.87
C GLU A 297 26.31 -12.35 -18.45
N TYR A 298 25.57 -11.26 -18.17
CA TYR A 298 24.98 -11.03 -16.85
C TYR A 298 24.01 -12.15 -16.46
N LEU A 299 23.09 -12.55 -17.34
CA LEU A 299 22.17 -13.66 -17.05
C LEU A 299 22.89 -15.01 -17.03
N GLY A 300 23.90 -15.21 -17.87
CA GLY A 300 24.77 -16.40 -17.83
C GLY A 300 25.50 -16.53 -16.49
N ASN A 301 25.86 -15.41 -15.88
CA ASN A 301 26.50 -15.32 -14.55
C ASN A 301 25.50 -15.18 -13.40
N SER A 302 24.19 -15.32 -13.65
CA SER A 302 23.18 -15.20 -12.61
C SER A 302 23.38 -16.26 -11.53
N LYS A 303 23.26 -15.85 -10.26
CA LYS A 303 23.29 -16.78 -9.11
C LYS A 303 22.03 -17.65 -9.03
N ILE A 304 21.00 -17.35 -9.82
CA ILE A 304 19.80 -18.18 -9.91
C ILE A 304 20.09 -19.35 -10.86
N PRO A 305 20.04 -20.61 -10.40
CA PRO A 305 20.33 -21.76 -11.24
C PRO A 305 19.09 -22.14 -12.06
N PHE A 306 18.72 -21.29 -13.02
CA PHE A 306 17.49 -21.44 -13.82
C PHE A 306 17.36 -22.84 -14.44
N LYS A 307 18.45 -23.37 -15.00
CA LYS A 307 18.52 -24.73 -15.57
C LYS A 307 18.11 -25.78 -14.54
N TYR A 308 18.70 -25.72 -13.36
CA TYR A 308 18.40 -26.66 -12.27
C TYR A 308 16.93 -26.58 -11.87
N ILE A 309 16.42 -25.37 -11.62
CA ILE A 309 15.02 -25.13 -11.25
C ILE A 309 14.08 -25.76 -12.29
N TRP A 310 14.33 -25.50 -13.57
CA TRP A 310 13.52 -26.06 -14.64
C TRP A 310 13.58 -27.58 -14.70
N THR A 311 14.77 -28.18 -14.70
CA THR A 311 14.91 -29.65 -14.77
C THR A 311 14.25 -30.35 -13.58
N THR A 312 14.27 -29.74 -12.40
CA THR A 312 13.55 -30.22 -11.20
C THR A 312 12.04 -30.20 -11.42
N ILE A 313 11.51 -29.08 -11.94
CA ILE A 313 10.09 -28.95 -12.25
C ILE A 313 9.67 -30.00 -13.29
N GLU A 314 10.45 -30.17 -14.36
CA GLU A 314 10.18 -31.13 -15.43
C GLU A 314 10.15 -32.58 -14.89
N LYS A 315 11.09 -32.95 -14.01
CA LYS A 315 11.05 -34.25 -13.32
C LYS A 315 9.79 -34.45 -12.48
N LEU A 316 9.42 -33.45 -11.69
CA LEU A 316 8.21 -33.48 -10.85
C LEU A 316 6.93 -33.61 -11.69
N PHE A 317 6.95 -32.95 -12.84
CA PHE A 317 5.86 -32.95 -13.80
C PHE A 317 5.69 -34.32 -14.47
N ASN A 318 6.80 -34.89 -14.98
CA ASN A 318 6.83 -36.22 -15.57
C ASN A 318 6.45 -37.32 -14.58
N ALA A 319 6.79 -37.14 -13.30
CA ALA A 319 6.40 -38.05 -12.23
C ALA A 319 4.91 -37.92 -11.82
N LYS A 320 4.13 -37.01 -12.43
CA LYS A 320 2.73 -36.70 -12.08
C LYS A 320 2.55 -36.32 -10.60
N ILE A 321 3.60 -35.79 -9.98
CA ILE A 321 3.59 -35.36 -8.57
C ILE A 321 2.89 -34.01 -8.45
N ILE A 322 3.01 -33.16 -9.46
CA ILE A 322 2.29 -31.90 -9.49
C ILE A 322 0.92 -32.13 -10.13
N ALA A 323 -0.14 -31.92 -9.36
CA ALA A 323 -1.48 -31.79 -9.89
C ALA A 323 -1.61 -30.45 -10.60
N VAL A 324 -1.12 -30.37 -11.84
CA VAL A 324 -1.43 -29.25 -12.73
C VAL A 324 -2.67 -29.62 -13.55
N GLY A 325 -3.55 -28.66 -13.83
CA GLY A 325 -4.69 -28.93 -14.69
C GLY A 325 -4.23 -29.43 -16.05
N GLU A 326 -5.02 -30.27 -16.72
CA GLU A 326 -4.71 -30.81 -18.05
C GLU A 326 -4.37 -29.70 -19.08
N SER A 327 -5.01 -28.54 -18.93
CA SER A 327 -4.74 -27.33 -19.73
C SER A 327 -3.33 -26.75 -19.51
N ASP A 328 -2.83 -26.75 -18.28
CA ASP A 328 -1.47 -26.29 -17.98
C ASP A 328 -0.43 -27.32 -18.47
N HIS A 329 -0.79 -28.60 -18.58
CA HIS A 329 0.09 -29.63 -19.15
C HIS A 329 0.28 -29.50 -20.64
N GLN A 330 -0.82 -29.32 -21.36
CA GLN A 330 -0.75 -29.01 -22.80
C GLN A 330 0.03 -27.71 -23.04
N ARG A 331 -0.13 -26.71 -22.17
CA ARG A 331 0.64 -25.46 -22.23
C ARG A 331 2.14 -25.70 -21.97
N PHE A 332 2.50 -26.53 -21.00
CA PHE A 332 3.88 -26.88 -20.68
C PHE A 332 4.60 -27.48 -21.90
N GLU A 333 4.01 -28.51 -22.50
CA GLU A 333 4.55 -29.20 -23.69
C GLU A 333 4.58 -28.29 -24.93
N LYS A 334 3.54 -27.47 -25.11
CA LYS A 334 3.47 -26.50 -26.20
C LYS A 334 4.60 -25.46 -26.11
N ILE A 335 4.78 -24.83 -24.95
CA ILE A 335 5.85 -23.84 -24.75
C ILE A 335 7.24 -24.48 -24.92
N ALA A 336 7.43 -25.69 -24.38
CA ALA A 336 8.68 -26.42 -24.50
C ALA A 336 9.05 -26.71 -25.96
N SER A 337 8.11 -27.26 -26.72
CA SER A 337 8.31 -27.59 -28.14
C SER A 337 8.58 -26.35 -28.99
N GLN A 338 7.86 -25.24 -28.74
CA GLN A 338 8.07 -23.97 -29.44
C GLN A 338 9.46 -23.39 -29.16
N LEU A 339 9.85 -23.27 -27.89
CA LEU A 339 11.14 -22.70 -27.51
C LEU A 339 12.32 -23.52 -28.04
N ASN A 340 12.18 -24.85 -28.07
CA ASN A 340 13.21 -25.75 -28.61
C ASN A 340 13.44 -25.59 -30.12
N GLN A 341 12.43 -25.15 -30.87
CA GLN A 341 12.57 -24.93 -32.32
C GLN A 341 13.28 -23.62 -32.65
N SER A 342 13.22 -22.65 -31.75
CA SER A 342 13.64 -21.27 -32.01
C SER A 342 14.88 -20.81 -31.23
N ILE A 343 15.22 -21.49 -30.13
CA ILE A 343 16.29 -21.07 -29.22
C ILE A 343 17.20 -22.25 -28.90
N ASN A 344 18.51 -22.00 -28.94
CA ASN A 344 19.49 -22.97 -28.49
C ASN A 344 19.51 -23.04 -26.95
N HIS A 345 18.79 -24.01 -26.39
CA HIS A 345 18.66 -24.23 -24.95
C HIS A 345 19.98 -24.44 -24.18
N LEU A 346 21.08 -24.78 -24.86
CA LEU A 346 22.39 -24.96 -24.24
C LEU A 346 23.15 -23.65 -24.08
N ASN A 347 22.97 -22.72 -25.01
CA ASN A 347 23.80 -21.52 -25.12
C ASN A 347 23.05 -20.23 -24.80
N ASP A 348 21.71 -20.25 -24.81
CA ASP A 348 20.90 -19.07 -24.57
C ASP A 348 20.57 -18.90 -23.07
N PRO A 349 21.05 -17.82 -22.42
CA PRO A 349 20.81 -17.61 -20.99
C PRO A 349 19.35 -17.27 -20.66
N LEU A 350 18.52 -16.89 -21.64
CA LEU A 350 17.09 -16.65 -21.43
C LEU A 350 16.24 -17.91 -21.49
N TYR A 351 16.73 -19.00 -22.09
CA TYR A 351 15.91 -20.17 -22.37
C TYR A 351 15.19 -20.69 -21.10
N TYR A 352 15.93 -20.91 -20.02
CA TYR A 352 15.35 -21.41 -18.78
C TYR A 352 14.51 -20.37 -18.00
N PRO A 353 14.95 -19.10 -17.81
CA PRO A 353 14.09 -18.05 -17.27
C PRO A 353 12.76 -17.93 -18.01
N MET A 354 12.80 -17.95 -19.34
CA MET A 354 11.62 -17.84 -20.20
C MET A 354 10.70 -19.06 -20.07
N ARG A 355 11.24 -20.29 -20.08
CA ARG A 355 10.44 -21.50 -19.80
C ARG A 355 9.74 -21.41 -18.45
N ILE A 356 10.45 -20.98 -17.40
CA ILE A 356 9.88 -20.84 -16.07
C ILE A 356 8.74 -19.81 -16.06
N LEU A 357 8.97 -18.62 -16.61
CA LEU A 357 7.98 -17.53 -16.59
C LEU A 357 6.76 -17.85 -17.47
N LEU A 358 6.95 -18.29 -18.71
CA LEU A 358 5.84 -18.58 -19.63
C LEU A 358 4.96 -19.74 -19.15
N THR A 359 5.54 -20.69 -18.41
CA THR A 359 4.82 -21.84 -17.88
C THR A 359 4.04 -21.50 -16.62
N PHE A 360 4.64 -20.74 -15.70
CA PHE A 360 4.14 -20.62 -14.34
C PHE A 360 3.73 -19.21 -13.91
N ASP A 361 4.33 -18.18 -14.50
CA ASP A 361 3.99 -16.81 -14.18
C ASP A 361 2.82 -16.33 -15.04
N ARG A 362 1.70 -16.05 -14.37
CA ARG A 362 0.54 -15.37 -14.98
C ARG A 362 0.57 -13.87 -14.71
N SER A 363 1.61 -13.36 -14.05
CA SER A 363 1.78 -11.94 -13.81
C SER A 363 2.24 -11.23 -15.07
N SER A 364 1.66 -10.07 -15.36
CA SER A 364 2.11 -9.20 -16.45
C SER A 364 3.52 -8.67 -16.20
N VAL A 365 3.95 -8.58 -14.94
CA VAL A 365 5.24 -7.95 -14.57
C VAL A 365 6.44 -8.80 -15.00
N GLY A 366 6.42 -10.12 -14.76
CA GLY A 366 7.52 -11.00 -15.17
C GLY A 366 7.63 -11.11 -16.69
N LEU A 367 6.50 -11.15 -17.37
CA LEU A 367 6.45 -11.22 -18.84
C LEU A 367 6.81 -9.88 -19.49
N ALA A 368 6.46 -8.74 -18.88
CA ALA A 368 6.94 -7.43 -19.30
C ALA A 368 8.46 -7.28 -19.16
N ALA A 369 9.03 -7.76 -18.05
CA ALA A 369 10.49 -7.78 -17.87
C ALA A 369 11.20 -8.63 -18.94
N LEU A 370 10.64 -9.82 -19.22
CA LEU A 370 11.15 -10.71 -20.26
C LEU A 370 11.05 -10.06 -21.65
N LEU A 371 9.90 -9.46 -21.99
CA LEU A 371 9.72 -8.74 -23.26
C LEU A 371 10.73 -7.60 -23.38
N GLY A 372 10.85 -6.77 -22.35
CA GLY A 372 11.75 -5.62 -22.30
C GLY A 372 13.19 -6.03 -22.53
N TYR A 373 13.62 -7.13 -21.91
CA TYR A 373 14.93 -7.72 -22.17
C TYR A 373 15.04 -8.18 -23.63
N MET A 374 14.09 -8.97 -24.13
CA MET A 374 14.13 -9.52 -25.50
C MET A 374 14.20 -8.43 -26.57
N VAL A 375 13.40 -7.38 -26.44
CA VAL A 375 13.41 -6.23 -27.35
C VAL A 375 14.76 -5.52 -27.30
N LYS A 376 15.31 -5.32 -26.10
CA LYS A 376 16.58 -4.61 -25.92
C LYS A 376 17.76 -5.32 -26.59
N ILE A 377 17.76 -6.65 -26.61
CA ILE A 377 18.82 -7.45 -27.26
C ILE A 377 18.45 -7.90 -28.68
N ASP A 378 17.32 -7.45 -29.20
CA ASP A 378 16.72 -7.91 -30.47
C ASP A 378 16.72 -9.44 -30.59
N HIS A 379 16.17 -10.09 -29.56
CA HIS A 379 16.28 -11.53 -29.39
C HIS A 379 15.63 -12.30 -30.55
N PRO A 380 16.25 -13.37 -31.09
CA PRO A 380 15.71 -14.13 -32.24
C PRO A 380 14.32 -14.75 -32.04
N TYR A 381 13.88 -14.91 -30.80
CA TYR A 381 12.52 -15.39 -30.47
C TYR A 381 11.44 -14.30 -30.59
N LEU A 382 11.80 -13.02 -30.70
CA LEU A 382 10.82 -11.95 -30.73
C LEU A 382 9.78 -12.11 -31.87
N PRO A 383 10.16 -12.48 -33.13
CA PRO A 383 9.20 -12.66 -34.22
C PRO A 383 8.19 -13.80 -34.02
N THR A 384 8.52 -14.83 -33.23
CA THR A 384 7.61 -15.96 -33.00
C THR A 384 6.40 -15.54 -32.17
N LEU A 385 6.53 -14.49 -31.35
CA LEU A 385 5.47 -13.95 -30.51
C LEU A 385 4.23 -13.50 -31.30
N LYS A 386 4.39 -13.16 -32.59
CA LYS A 386 3.26 -12.74 -33.47
C LYS A 386 2.18 -13.81 -33.60
N TYR A 387 2.55 -15.08 -33.56
CA TYR A 387 1.66 -16.20 -33.85
C TYR A 387 1.12 -16.85 -32.57
N GLU A 388 1.55 -16.37 -31.41
CA GLU A 388 1.20 -16.95 -30.14
C GLU A 388 0.04 -16.18 -29.51
N ASN A 389 -1.14 -16.81 -29.52
CA ASN A 389 -2.44 -16.33 -29.03
C ASN A 389 -2.45 -16.02 -27.51
N TYR A 390 -1.64 -15.05 -27.08
CA TYR A 390 -1.45 -14.63 -25.70
C TYR A 390 -1.99 -13.20 -25.48
N ASP A 391 -3.18 -12.95 -26.01
CA ASP A 391 -3.78 -11.61 -26.22
C ASP A 391 -3.85 -10.72 -24.97
N ILE A 392 -4.00 -11.31 -23.78
CA ILE A 392 -4.24 -10.53 -22.56
C ILE A 392 -2.93 -10.16 -21.84
N ILE A 393 -1.90 -10.99 -21.95
CA ILE A 393 -0.69 -10.84 -21.13
C ILE A 393 0.37 -9.99 -21.85
N TRP A 394 0.50 -10.12 -23.17
CA TRP A 394 1.47 -9.30 -23.91
C TRP A 394 0.97 -7.90 -24.22
N SER A 395 -0.34 -7.67 -24.35
CA SER A 395 -0.87 -6.33 -24.58
C SER A 395 -0.44 -5.33 -23.49
N HIS A 396 -0.33 -5.79 -22.24
CA HIS A 396 0.19 -4.97 -21.13
C HIS A 396 1.71 -4.82 -21.16
N ALA A 397 2.46 -5.88 -21.48
CA ALA A 397 3.92 -5.87 -21.57
C ALA A 397 4.44 -4.99 -22.71
N ILE A 398 3.76 -5.04 -23.87
CA ILE A 398 4.10 -4.28 -25.08
C ILE A 398 3.88 -2.78 -24.85
N ALA A 399 2.80 -2.41 -24.17
CA ALA A 399 2.55 -1.01 -23.82
C ALA A 399 3.70 -0.37 -23.01
N GLU A 400 4.46 -1.17 -22.27
CA GLU A 400 5.56 -0.68 -21.44
C GLU A 400 6.96 -0.83 -22.06
N THR A 401 7.07 -1.44 -23.23
CA THR A 401 8.36 -1.73 -23.88
C THR A 401 8.52 -0.90 -25.15
N ALA A 402 9.60 -0.12 -25.25
CA ALA A 402 9.87 0.70 -26.43
C ALA A 402 10.54 -0.15 -27.54
N PRO A 403 9.97 -0.24 -28.76
CA PRO A 403 10.64 -0.86 -29.89
C PRO A 403 11.87 -0.04 -30.27
N GLN A 404 12.99 -0.73 -30.45
CA GLN A 404 14.29 -0.16 -30.78
C GLN A 404 14.54 -0.12 -32.29
N THR A 405 13.89 -1.01 -33.05
CA THR A 405 14.00 -1.10 -34.52
C THR A 405 12.64 -1.02 -35.20
N ILE A 406 12.64 -0.73 -36.51
CA ILE A 406 11.43 -0.67 -37.32
C ILE A 406 10.79 -2.06 -37.43
N GLU A 407 11.59 -3.12 -37.48
CA GLU A 407 11.15 -4.51 -37.51
C GLU A 407 10.40 -4.89 -36.23
N GLN A 408 10.93 -4.46 -35.08
CA GLN A 408 10.27 -4.63 -33.78
C GLN A 408 8.95 -3.85 -33.70
N LEU A 409 8.92 -2.63 -34.24
CA LEU A 409 7.70 -1.83 -34.32
C LEU A 409 6.64 -2.54 -35.17
N LYS A 410 6.98 -3.03 -36.37
CA LYS A 410 6.04 -3.77 -37.22
C LYS A 410 5.49 -5.00 -36.51
N LEU A 411 6.34 -5.70 -35.76
CA LEU A 411 5.92 -6.81 -34.94
C LEU A 411 4.93 -6.35 -33.86
N PHE A 412 5.25 -5.29 -33.12
CA PHE A 412 4.41 -4.79 -32.04
C PHE A 412 3.06 -4.25 -32.51
N GLU A 413 3.01 -3.58 -33.67
CA GLU A 413 1.76 -3.12 -34.28
C GLU A 413 0.81 -4.29 -34.59
N THR A 414 1.34 -5.49 -34.85
CA THR A 414 0.52 -6.69 -35.06
C THR A 414 0.01 -7.32 -33.77
N ILE A 415 0.60 -6.98 -32.62
CA ILE A 415 0.29 -7.60 -31.32
C ILE A 415 -0.50 -6.64 -30.41
N GLY A 416 -0.32 -5.31 -30.51
CA GLY A 416 -1.06 -4.35 -29.67
C GLY A 416 -0.75 -2.86 -29.89
N ASP A 417 -1.32 -2.02 -29.02
CA ASP A 417 -1.11 -0.56 -29.01
C ASP A 417 0.26 -0.20 -28.42
N ILE A 418 1.10 0.46 -29.22
CA ILE A 418 2.45 0.88 -28.84
C ILE A 418 2.35 2.23 -28.17
N ARG A 419 2.74 2.31 -26.89
CA ARG A 419 2.67 3.56 -26.11
C ARG A 419 4.03 4.23 -25.97
N LYS A 420 5.09 3.44 -25.90
CA LYS A 420 6.46 3.92 -25.75
C LYS A 420 7.22 3.78 -27.06
N ILE A 421 7.86 4.86 -27.48
CA ILE A 421 8.89 4.88 -28.51
C ILE A 421 9.98 5.81 -27.98
N ASP A 422 11.24 5.39 -28.04
CA ASP A 422 12.40 6.16 -27.58
C ASP A 422 13.35 6.54 -28.73
N ASN A 423 13.16 5.94 -29.92
CA ASN A 423 13.96 6.16 -31.12
C ASN A 423 13.23 7.01 -32.18
N ILE A 424 13.90 8.04 -32.69
CA ILE A 424 13.35 8.97 -33.71
C ILE A 424 12.98 8.25 -35.02
N GLN A 425 13.82 7.33 -35.50
CA GLN A 425 13.58 6.61 -36.76
C GLN A 425 12.34 5.71 -36.65
N VAL A 426 12.18 5.05 -35.50
CA VAL A 426 11.00 4.23 -35.19
C VAL A 426 9.75 5.10 -35.10
N CYS A 427 9.84 6.25 -34.43
CA CYS A 427 8.77 7.23 -34.37
C CYS A 427 8.38 7.75 -35.77
N ASP A 428 9.36 7.99 -36.64
CA ASP A 428 9.14 8.46 -37.99
C ASP A 428 8.38 7.45 -38.84
N TYR A 429 8.81 6.19 -38.77
CA TYR A 429 8.13 5.09 -39.43
C TYR A 429 6.68 4.96 -38.93
N HIS A 430 6.49 4.94 -37.60
CA HIS A 430 5.15 4.81 -37.00
C HIS A 430 4.21 5.95 -37.42
N TYR A 431 4.73 7.19 -37.47
CA TYR A 431 3.93 8.32 -37.94
C TYR A 431 3.49 8.20 -39.40
N ILE A 432 4.34 7.67 -40.28
CA ILE A 432 4.03 7.54 -41.72
C ILE A 432 3.06 6.37 -41.94
N TYR A 433 3.41 5.20 -41.42
CA TYR A 433 2.77 3.92 -41.76
C TYR A 433 1.76 3.40 -40.74
N GLY A 434 1.65 4.02 -39.56
CA GLY A 434 0.71 3.61 -38.52
C GLY A 434 -0.74 3.57 -39.03
N ALA A 435 -1.41 2.44 -38.75
CA ALA A 435 -2.59 1.95 -39.47
C ALA A 435 -3.89 2.78 -39.33
N PHE A 436 -3.94 3.82 -38.48
CA PHE A 436 -5.19 4.55 -38.21
C PHE A 436 -4.99 6.06 -38.01
N ARG A 437 -5.59 6.91 -38.86
CA ARG A 437 -5.42 8.39 -38.80
C ARG A 437 -5.93 9.02 -37.49
N LYS A 438 -7.13 8.65 -37.00
CA LYS A 438 -7.67 9.20 -35.74
C LYS A 438 -6.88 8.70 -34.52
N SER A 439 -6.46 7.44 -34.54
CA SER A 439 -5.54 6.89 -33.54
C SER A 439 -4.14 7.52 -33.61
N ARG A 440 -3.73 8.06 -34.76
CA ARG A 440 -2.35 8.54 -34.96
C ARG A 440 -2.01 9.69 -34.03
N LEU A 441 -2.86 10.72 -33.95
CA LEU A 441 -2.61 11.86 -33.07
C LEU A 441 -2.68 11.46 -31.59
N ASP A 442 -3.60 10.56 -31.22
CA ASP A 442 -3.69 10.02 -29.86
C ASP A 442 -2.43 9.21 -29.50
N THR A 443 -1.92 8.38 -30.41
CA THR A 443 -0.68 7.62 -30.21
C THR A 443 0.54 8.53 -30.18
N MET A 444 0.62 9.54 -31.05
CA MET A 444 1.69 10.56 -31.00
C MET A 444 1.66 11.36 -29.70
N SER A 445 0.47 11.66 -29.19
CA SER A 445 0.26 12.32 -27.90
C SER A 445 0.80 11.47 -26.74
N LYS A 446 0.52 10.15 -26.74
CA LYS A 446 1.09 9.19 -25.77
C LYS A 446 2.61 9.10 -25.87
N ILE A 447 3.16 9.00 -27.08
CA ILE A 447 4.61 8.94 -27.29
C ILE A 447 5.28 10.24 -26.83
N LEU A 448 4.69 11.40 -27.13
CA LEU A 448 5.17 12.69 -26.66
C LEU A 448 5.15 12.75 -25.12
N PHE A 449 4.06 12.31 -24.49
CA PHE A 449 3.95 12.22 -23.04
C PHE A 449 5.06 11.33 -22.42
N ASP A 450 5.29 10.15 -22.98
CA ASP A 450 6.31 9.22 -22.51
C ASP A 450 7.72 9.78 -22.72
N ALA A 451 7.98 10.43 -23.86
CA ALA A 451 9.25 11.09 -24.15
C ALA A 451 9.54 12.23 -23.17
N ILE A 452 8.53 13.05 -22.85
CA ILE A 452 8.62 14.11 -21.84
C ILE A 452 8.91 13.49 -20.48
N THR A 453 8.14 12.48 -20.06
CA THR A 453 8.31 11.81 -18.77
C THR A 453 9.72 11.25 -18.58
N GLN A 454 10.32 10.73 -19.64
CA GLN A 454 11.68 10.17 -19.62
C GLN A 454 12.79 11.20 -19.86
N CYS A 455 12.46 12.48 -20.04
CA CYS A 455 13.40 13.54 -20.40
C CYS A 455 14.18 13.23 -21.70
N ASN A 456 13.52 12.61 -22.69
CA ASN A 456 14.11 12.34 -24.00
C ASN A 456 14.01 13.58 -24.91
N TYR A 457 14.88 14.57 -24.68
CA TYR A 457 14.85 15.86 -25.36
C TYR A 457 14.90 15.77 -26.88
N ASP A 458 15.69 14.86 -27.44
CA ASP A 458 15.84 14.71 -28.89
C ASP A 458 14.54 14.26 -29.53
N LEU A 459 13.87 13.27 -28.92
CA LEU A 459 12.57 12.80 -29.40
C LEU A 459 11.48 13.87 -29.23
N VAL A 460 11.45 14.59 -28.10
CA VAL A 460 10.49 15.69 -27.91
C VAL A 460 10.71 16.81 -28.93
N LYS A 461 11.97 17.21 -29.18
CA LYS A 461 12.32 18.20 -30.21
C LYS A 461 11.88 17.77 -31.60
N HIS A 462 12.09 16.49 -31.92
CA HIS A 462 11.68 15.91 -33.18
C HIS A 462 10.15 15.90 -33.35
N LEU A 463 9.43 15.39 -32.34
CA LEU A 463 7.97 15.32 -32.34
C LEU A 463 7.32 16.70 -32.44
N THR A 464 7.79 17.66 -31.65
CA THR A 464 7.25 19.03 -31.65
C THR A 464 7.46 19.75 -32.99
N LYS A 465 8.61 19.52 -33.64
CA LYS A 465 8.85 20.00 -35.02
C LYS A 465 7.95 19.29 -36.03
N LYS A 466 7.81 17.97 -35.91
CA LYS A 466 7.04 17.16 -36.87
C LYS A 466 5.53 17.42 -36.80
N LEU A 467 5.03 17.73 -35.61
CA LEU A 467 3.63 18.02 -35.33
C LEU A 467 3.32 19.52 -35.37
N GLN A 468 4.25 20.36 -35.83
CA GLN A 468 4.08 21.81 -35.87
C GLN A 468 2.79 22.19 -36.64
N GLY A 469 1.95 23.02 -36.01
CA GLY A 469 0.62 23.37 -36.53
C GLY A 469 -0.52 22.40 -36.16
N GLN A 470 -0.20 21.23 -35.59
CA GLN A 470 -1.18 20.24 -35.10
C GLN A 470 -1.25 20.19 -33.56
N ALA A 471 -0.57 21.12 -32.86
CA ALA A 471 -0.52 21.13 -31.39
C ALA A 471 -1.91 21.17 -30.73
N GLN A 472 -2.87 21.88 -31.32
CA GLN A 472 -4.26 21.93 -30.84
C GLN A 472 -5.06 20.66 -31.13
N SER A 473 -4.59 19.84 -32.07
CA SER A 473 -5.23 18.58 -32.47
C SER A 473 -4.65 17.37 -31.75
N LEU A 474 -3.50 17.51 -31.07
CA LEU A 474 -3.06 16.53 -30.09
C LEU A 474 -4.12 16.49 -28.99
N GLY A 475 -4.74 15.32 -28.81
CA GLY A 475 -5.73 15.11 -27.76
C GLY A 475 -5.14 15.38 -26.37
N ASN A 476 -5.93 15.07 -25.34
CA ASN A 476 -5.52 15.35 -23.96
C ASN A 476 -4.18 14.68 -23.62
N TRP A 477 -3.19 15.48 -23.23
CA TRP A 477 -1.87 15.02 -22.80
C TRP A 477 -1.42 15.76 -21.54
N SER A 478 -0.63 15.09 -20.72
CA SER A 478 -0.22 15.62 -19.42
C SER A 478 1.23 16.07 -19.44
N PHE A 479 1.58 17.13 -18.73
CA PHE A 479 2.99 17.36 -18.41
C PHE A 479 3.35 16.56 -17.16
N SER A 480 4.40 15.75 -17.23
CA SER A 480 4.96 15.01 -16.09
C SER A 480 6.40 14.66 -16.41
N LEU A 481 7.31 14.81 -15.44
CA LEU A 481 8.65 14.23 -15.53
C LEU A 481 8.80 13.08 -14.53
N ASN A 482 9.76 12.19 -14.76
CA ASN A 482 10.13 11.15 -13.82
C ASN A 482 10.54 11.77 -12.47
N ASN A 483 10.23 11.10 -11.37
CA ASN A 483 10.63 11.46 -10.01
C ASN A 483 12.16 11.52 -9.77
N LYS A 484 12.98 11.10 -10.75
CA LYS A 484 14.43 11.33 -10.78
C LYS A 484 14.87 12.59 -11.53
N ALA A 485 13.96 13.30 -12.20
CA ALA A 485 14.27 14.49 -12.96
C ALA A 485 14.75 15.62 -12.04
N THR A 486 15.77 16.34 -12.49
CA THR A 486 16.32 17.48 -11.77
C THR A 486 15.51 18.75 -12.06
N LEU A 487 15.68 19.80 -11.26
CA LEU A 487 15.13 21.12 -11.57
C LEU A 487 15.56 21.61 -12.96
N LYS A 488 16.81 21.34 -13.36
CA LYS A 488 17.32 21.69 -14.68
C LYS A 488 16.53 20.98 -15.78
N ASP A 489 16.16 19.72 -15.56
CA ASP A 489 15.36 18.98 -16.55
C ASP A 489 13.98 19.61 -16.76
N TYR A 490 13.33 20.05 -15.68
CA TYR A 490 12.09 20.82 -15.77
C TYR A 490 12.27 22.12 -16.59
N MET A 491 13.33 22.88 -16.31
CA MET A 491 13.60 24.14 -17.02
C MET A 491 13.89 23.91 -18.50
N ASP A 492 14.73 22.93 -18.84
CA ASP A 492 15.12 22.67 -20.22
C ASP A 492 13.95 22.10 -21.02
N MET A 493 13.15 21.21 -20.43
CA MET A 493 11.97 20.64 -21.09
C MET A 493 10.87 21.68 -21.32
N THR A 494 10.59 22.54 -20.32
CA THR A 494 9.58 23.60 -20.47
C THR A 494 10.00 24.66 -21.47
N LYS A 495 11.29 25.05 -21.52
CA LYS A 495 11.81 25.93 -22.58
C LYS A 495 11.63 25.34 -23.98
N LEU A 496 11.91 24.04 -24.11
CA LEU A 496 11.76 23.33 -25.38
C LEU A 496 10.28 23.29 -25.83
N LEU A 497 9.36 22.99 -24.92
CA LEU A 497 7.93 22.91 -25.22
C LEU A 497 7.31 24.29 -25.48
N ASP A 498 7.63 25.30 -24.65
CA ASP A 498 7.16 26.69 -24.83
C ASP A 498 7.67 27.28 -26.15
N GLY A 499 8.96 27.09 -26.46
CA GLY A 499 9.56 27.56 -27.71
C GLY A 499 8.93 26.91 -28.96
N ALA A 500 8.34 25.73 -28.81
CA ALA A 500 7.60 25.05 -29.88
C ALA A 500 6.08 25.33 -29.87
N GLY A 501 5.57 26.07 -28.88
CA GLY A 501 4.15 26.37 -28.71
C GLY A 501 3.30 25.18 -28.27
N TYR A 502 3.88 24.21 -27.56
CA TYR A 502 3.18 23.03 -27.03
C TYR A 502 2.86 23.24 -25.57
N TYR A 503 1.58 23.16 -25.23
CA TYR A 503 1.07 23.34 -23.87
C TYR A 503 0.28 22.10 -23.47
N ALA A 504 0.55 21.59 -22.28
CA ALA A 504 -0.18 20.44 -21.75
C ALA A 504 -1.62 20.81 -21.43
N THR A 505 -2.52 19.86 -21.64
CA THR A 505 -3.96 19.99 -21.38
C THR A 505 -4.38 19.29 -20.09
N SER A 506 -3.42 18.72 -19.37
CA SER A 506 -3.61 18.14 -18.04
C SER A 506 -2.28 18.11 -17.28
N PHE A 507 -2.35 17.92 -15.97
CA PHE A 507 -1.19 17.64 -15.13
C PHE A 507 -1.49 16.44 -14.25
N THR A 508 -0.48 15.58 -14.05
CA THR A 508 -0.61 14.54 -13.04
C THR A 508 -0.48 15.18 -11.65
N LEU A 509 -1.23 14.64 -10.71
CA LEU A 509 -1.19 15.05 -9.31
C LEU A 509 0.24 15.00 -8.73
N GLU A 510 0.98 13.94 -9.06
CA GLU A 510 2.34 13.74 -8.57
C GLU A 510 3.32 14.75 -9.18
N CYS A 511 3.12 15.13 -10.44
CA CYS A 511 3.92 16.19 -11.08
C CYS A 511 3.72 17.52 -10.36
N MET A 512 2.49 17.96 -10.12
CA MET A 512 2.23 19.24 -9.44
C MET A 512 2.83 19.29 -8.02
N LYS A 513 2.78 18.18 -7.29
CA LYS A 513 3.35 18.08 -5.92
C LYS A 513 4.87 18.13 -5.88
N THR A 514 5.52 17.59 -6.91
CA THR A 514 6.99 17.45 -6.94
C THR A 514 7.66 18.56 -7.72
N MET A 515 6.89 19.33 -8.49
CA MET A 515 7.40 20.41 -9.30
C MET A 515 7.85 21.57 -8.41
N PRO A 516 9.11 22.02 -8.53
CA PRO A 516 9.61 23.19 -7.80
C PRO A 516 8.99 24.46 -8.39
N LEU A 517 7.78 24.79 -7.96
CA LEU A 517 7.02 25.95 -8.41
C LEU A 517 7.40 27.16 -7.56
N HIS A 518 7.80 28.25 -8.22
CA HIS A 518 8.34 29.48 -7.62
C HIS A 518 9.62 29.27 -6.74
N PRO A 519 10.68 30.08 -6.89
CA PRO A 519 10.83 31.28 -7.72
C PRO A 519 11.46 30.97 -9.10
N ILE A 520 11.02 29.92 -9.80
CA ILE A 520 11.48 29.64 -11.16
C ILE A 520 10.46 30.19 -12.15
N GLU A 521 10.67 31.43 -12.58
CA GLU A 521 9.77 32.19 -13.47
C GLU A 521 9.38 31.40 -14.72
N HIS A 522 10.36 30.93 -15.50
CA HIS A 522 10.10 30.19 -16.75
C HIS A 522 9.23 28.95 -16.60
N LEU A 523 9.49 28.13 -15.56
CA LEU A 523 8.69 26.93 -15.31
C LEU A 523 7.27 27.30 -14.90
N THR A 524 7.15 28.34 -14.07
CA THR A 524 5.86 28.85 -13.63
C THR A 524 5.06 29.42 -14.80
N ASP A 525 5.68 30.22 -15.65
CA ASP A 525 5.04 30.81 -16.84
C ASP A 525 4.55 29.72 -17.79
N TYR A 526 5.35 28.68 -18.01
CA TYR A 526 4.93 27.53 -18.82
C TYR A 526 3.71 26.84 -18.21
N VAL A 527 3.72 26.58 -16.91
CA VAL A 527 2.58 25.95 -16.21
C VAL A 527 1.34 26.83 -16.30
N LEU A 528 1.46 28.14 -16.11
CA LEU A 528 0.34 29.08 -16.25
C LEU A 528 -0.23 29.10 -17.67
N LYS A 529 0.63 29.11 -18.70
CA LYS A 529 0.20 28.98 -20.09
C LYS A 529 -0.54 27.66 -20.34
N CYS A 530 -0.08 26.55 -19.76
CA CYS A 530 -0.79 25.26 -19.84
C CYS A 530 -2.15 25.32 -19.15
N LEU A 531 -2.19 25.83 -17.92
CA LEU A 531 -3.42 25.96 -17.14
C LEU A 531 -4.45 26.88 -17.82
N SER A 532 -4.03 27.92 -18.55
CA SER A 532 -4.94 28.77 -19.34
C SER A 532 -5.62 28.05 -20.52
N LYS A 533 -5.16 26.85 -20.89
CA LYS A 533 -5.78 26.01 -21.93
C LYS A 533 -6.76 24.99 -21.34
N ILE A 534 -6.76 24.83 -20.03
CA ILE A 534 -7.63 23.91 -19.30
C ILE A 534 -8.84 24.70 -18.81
N PRO A 535 -10.07 24.13 -18.80
CA PRO A 535 -11.21 24.75 -18.14
C PRO A 535 -10.84 25.19 -16.72
N ILE A 536 -11.24 26.40 -16.32
CA ILE A 536 -10.77 27.02 -15.08
C ILE A 536 -11.14 26.16 -13.84
N GLU A 537 -12.27 25.45 -13.92
CA GLU A 537 -12.77 24.54 -12.89
C GLU A 537 -11.84 23.34 -12.67
N ASP A 538 -11.13 22.91 -13.71
CA ASP A 538 -10.16 21.81 -13.68
C ASP A 538 -8.72 22.32 -13.43
N ALA A 539 -8.42 23.56 -13.83
CA ALA A 539 -7.10 24.18 -13.64
C ALA A 539 -6.84 24.58 -12.19
N ILE A 540 -7.82 25.20 -11.51
CA ILE A 540 -7.65 25.68 -10.12
C ILE A 540 -7.29 24.54 -9.15
N PRO A 541 -7.98 23.38 -9.14
CA PRO A 541 -7.61 22.28 -8.26
C PRO A 541 -6.15 21.84 -8.41
N LEU A 542 -5.57 21.95 -9.62
CA LEU A 542 -4.17 21.60 -9.87
C LEU A 542 -3.21 22.59 -9.21
N THR A 543 -3.56 23.88 -9.16
CA THR A 543 -2.73 24.91 -8.51
C THR A 543 -2.61 24.72 -7.00
N PHE A 544 -3.57 24.04 -6.35
CA PHE A 544 -3.53 23.78 -4.91
C PHE A 544 -2.39 22.86 -4.48
N TYR A 545 -1.84 22.09 -5.42
CA TYR A 545 -0.72 21.20 -5.19
C TYR A 545 0.65 21.89 -5.30
N SER A 546 0.65 23.19 -5.62
CA SER A 546 1.85 24.02 -5.58
C SER A 546 2.10 24.60 -4.20
N ASP A 547 3.36 24.90 -3.90
CA ASP A 547 3.73 25.55 -2.65
C ASP A 547 3.30 27.03 -2.68
N GLY A 548 2.34 27.38 -1.81
CA GLY A 548 1.81 28.74 -1.67
C GLY A 548 0.64 29.09 -2.59
N ASP A 549 0.24 30.36 -2.60
CA ASP A 549 -0.91 30.87 -3.37
C ASP A 549 -0.51 31.50 -4.71
N TYR A 550 0.77 31.53 -5.06
CA TYR A 550 1.27 32.25 -6.22
C TYR A 550 0.68 31.77 -7.54
N LEU A 551 0.60 30.45 -7.77
CA LEU A 551 0.00 29.93 -9.00
C LEU A 551 -1.50 30.24 -9.08
N VAL A 552 -2.21 30.15 -7.95
CA VAL A 552 -3.64 30.49 -7.87
C VAL A 552 -3.81 31.97 -8.23
N LYS A 553 -3.06 32.86 -7.58
CA LYS A 553 -3.08 34.31 -7.83
C LYS A 553 -2.76 34.63 -9.29
N SER A 554 -1.72 34.03 -9.84
CA SER A 554 -1.26 34.29 -11.21
C SER A 554 -2.28 33.80 -12.23
N LEU A 555 -2.82 32.59 -12.05
CA LEU A 555 -3.87 32.06 -12.91
C LEU A 555 -5.13 32.92 -12.86
N LEU A 556 -5.49 33.42 -11.67
CA LEU A 556 -6.63 34.31 -11.50
C LEU A 556 -6.39 35.69 -12.15
N SER A 557 -5.17 36.21 -12.10
CA SER A 557 -4.84 37.50 -12.72
C SER A 557 -4.84 37.48 -14.26
N GLN A 558 -4.45 36.36 -14.88
CA GLN A 558 -4.25 36.27 -16.33
C GLN A 558 -5.57 36.22 -17.14
N ASN A 559 -6.65 35.70 -16.56
CA ASN A 559 -7.86 35.38 -17.32
C ASN A 559 -8.86 36.54 -17.45
N ASN A 560 -8.48 37.80 -17.19
CA ASN A 560 -9.40 38.95 -17.20
C ASN A 560 -10.76 38.61 -16.54
N ILE A 561 -10.70 38.02 -15.33
CA ILE A 561 -11.80 37.25 -14.69
C ILE A 561 -12.97 38.14 -14.21
N ASN A 562 -13.04 39.40 -14.64
CA ASN A 562 -14.16 40.26 -14.29
C ASN A 562 -15.53 39.67 -14.70
N ASN A 563 -15.57 38.64 -15.57
CA ASN A 563 -16.78 37.97 -16.01
C ASN A 563 -16.92 36.46 -15.67
N ILE A 564 -15.93 35.79 -15.06
CA ILE A 564 -16.00 34.33 -14.83
C ILE A 564 -16.27 34.06 -13.34
N LYS A 565 -17.46 33.53 -13.04
CA LYS A 565 -17.83 33.05 -11.70
C LYS A 565 -17.27 31.64 -11.49
N ILE A 566 -16.26 31.50 -10.64
CA ILE A 566 -15.70 30.22 -10.19
C ILE A 566 -16.51 29.70 -9.00
N ASN A 567 -17.20 28.58 -9.23
CA ASN A 567 -17.87 27.87 -8.16
C ASN A 567 -16.87 26.99 -7.41
N LEU A 568 -16.47 27.37 -6.20
CA LEU A 568 -15.54 26.58 -5.39
C LEU A 568 -16.11 25.22 -4.99
N ASP A 569 -17.43 25.01 -4.97
CA ASP A 569 -17.98 23.67 -4.76
C ASP A 569 -17.65 22.72 -5.90
N MET A 570 -17.49 23.24 -7.13
CA MET A 570 -17.04 22.44 -8.27
C MET A 570 -15.54 22.16 -8.20
N VAL A 571 -14.75 23.16 -7.83
CA VAL A 571 -13.29 23.05 -7.64
C VAL A 571 -12.97 22.07 -6.49
N LEU A 572 -13.68 22.18 -5.37
CA LEU A 572 -13.58 21.31 -4.20
C LEU A 572 -14.46 20.06 -4.32
N ARG A 573 -14.83 19.66 -5.54
CA ARG A 573 -15.56 18.39 -5.74
C ARG A 573 -14.66 17.18 -5.53
N LEU A 574 -13.38 17.32 -5.87
CA LEU A 574 -12.39 16.25 -5.83
C LEU A 574 -11.79 16.13 -4.42
N GLN A 575 -12.14 15.05 -3.72
CA GLN A 575 -11.65 14.75 -2.37
C GLN A 575 -10.11 14.84 -2.25
N PRO A 576 -9.29 14.34 -3.20
CA PRO A 576 -7.84 14.46 -3.10
C PRO A 576 -7.31 15.90 -3.01
N SER A 577 -7.97 16.85 -3.66
CA SER A 577 -7.57 18.26 -3.67
C SER A 577 -7.90 18.94 -2.34
N ILE A 578 -9.08 18.64 -1.79
CA ILE A 578 -9.47 19.12 -0.46
C ILE A 578 -8.52 18.55 0.60
N ASP A 579 -8.27 17.24 0.55
CA ASP A 579 -7.39 16.57 1.51
C ASP A 579 -5.99 17.17 1.48
N TYR A 580 -5.47 17.50 0.29
CA TYR A 580 -4.17 18.14 0.15
C TYR A 580 -4.16 19.56 0.69
N LEU A 581 -5.14 20.40 0.34
CA LEU A 581 -5.28 21.76 0.87
C LEU A 581 -5.31 21.76 2.40
N VAL A 582 -6.18 20.94 2.99
CA VAL A 582 -6.34 20.84 4.45
C VAL A 582 -5.05 20.34 5.13
N ARG A 583 -4.35 19.39 4.51
CA ARG A 583 -3.19 18.75 5.13
C ARG A 583 -1.93 19.58 5.01
N TYR A 584 -1.71 20.22 3.86
CA TYR A 584 -0.43 20.81 3.47
C TYR A 584 -0.51 22.29 3.11
N ASN A 585 -1.67 22.80 2.70
CA ASN A 585 -1.78 24.15 2.14
C ASN A 585 -2.93 24.96 2.78
N GLU A 586 -3.03 24.89 4.10
CA GLU A 586 -4.01 25.64 4.90
C GLU A 586 -3.98 27.16 4.63
N PRO A 587 -2.81 27.83 4.44
CA PRO A 587 -2.78 29.26 4.12
C PRO A 587 -3.49 29.61 2.82
N VAL A 588 -3.35 28.81 1.76
CA VAL A 588 -4.06 29.02 0.49
C VAL A 588 -5.56 28.91 0.68
N LEU A 589 -6.00 27.87 1.40
CA LEU A 589 -7.41 27.70 1.74
C LEU A 589 -7.96 28.89 2.53
N ARG A 590 -7.22 29.40 3.52
CA ARG A 590 -7.61 30.60 4.28
C ARG A 590 -7.70 31.82 3.38
N SER A 591 -6.70 32.03 2.52
CA SER A 591 -6.65 33.12 1.54
C SER A 591 -7.86 33.09 0.60
N LEU A 592 -8.23 31.91 0.07
CA LEU A 592 -9.39 31.70 -0.79
C LEU A 592 -10.73 32.00 -0.12
N LEU A 593 -10.86 31.65 1.18
CA LEU A 593 -12.14 31.76 1.87
C LEU A 593 -12.37 33.13 2.50
N ASN A 594 -11.33 33.78 3.05
CA ASN A 594 -11.45 35.07 3.73
C ASN A 594 -10.12 35.85 3.86
N GLY A 595 -9.17 35.68 2.93
CA GLY A 595 -7.93 36.47 2.92
C GLY A 595 -7.71 37.19 1.60
N GLU A 596 -6.46 37.48 1.26
CA GLU A 596 -6.07 38.30 0.11
C GLU A 596 -6.72 37.84 -1.22
N LEU A 597 -6.78 36.54 -1.49
CA LEU A 597 -7.44 36.03 -2.69
C LEU A 597 -8.95 36.33 -2.70
N ASN A 598 -9.63 36.20 -1.56
CA ASN A 598 -11.03 36.57 -1.43
C ASN A 598 -11.23 38.09 -1.48
N GLU A 599 -10.30 38.90 -0.96
CA GLU A 599 -10.40 40.36 -1.02
C GLU A 599 -10.25 40.87 -2.46
N ILE A 600 -9.33 40.29 -3.24
CA ILE A 600 -9.08 40.72 -4.63
C ILE A 600 -10.16 40.16 -5.57
N TYR A 601 -10.61 38.91 -5.36
CA TYR A 601 -11.44 38.19 -6.33
C TYR A 601 -12.83 37.77 -5.80
N GLY A 602 -13.12 37.95 -4.51
CA GLY A 602 -14.32 37.41 -3.84
C GLY A 602 -15.65 37.90 -4.39
N ASP A 603 -15.76 39.21 -4.66
CA ASP A 603 -17.02 39.84 -5.07
C ASP A 603 -17.50 39.46 -6.48
N GLY A 604 -16.60 38.95 -7.33
CA GLY A 604 -16.93 38.56 -8.71
C GLY A 604 -16.81 37.06 -9.00
N ILE A 605 -15.99 36.34 -8.24
CA ILE A 605 -15.36 35.12 -8.76
C ILE A 605 -15.56 33.92 -7.84
N ILE A 606 -15.54 34.05 -6.51
CA ILE A 606 -15.42 32.88 -5.63
C ILE A 606 -16.73 32.61 -4.87
N ILE A 607 -17.60 31.75 -5.41
CA ILE A 607 -18.81 31.30 -4.72
C ILE A 607 -18.51 29.95 -4.05
N ILE A 608 -18.43 29.93 -2.72
CA ILE A 608 -18.37 28.68 -1.94
C ILE A 608 -19.79 28.37 -1.47
N GLY A 609 -20.32 27.24 -1.91
CA GLY A 609 -21.58 26.73 -1.38
C GLY A 609 -21.33 25.93 -0.10
N SER A 610 -22.43 25.55 0.56
CA SER A 610 -22.37 24.74 1.78
C SER A 610 -21.69 23.39 1.53
N LYS A 611 -21.80 22.83 0.32
CA LYS A 611 -21.29 21.49 0.01
C LYS A 611 -19.76 21.41 -0.03
N GLY A 612 -19.09 22.34 -0.70
CA GLY A 612 -17.63 22.40 -0.73
C GLY A 612 -17.04 22.71 0.64
N LEU A 613 -17.71 23.58 1.40
CA LEU A 613 -17.31 23.92 2.77
C LEU A 613 -17.43 22.72 3.72
N ILE A 614 -18.56 22.00 3.71
CA ILE A 614 -18.75 20.78 4.54
C ILE A 614 -17.71 19.72 4.22
N LYS A 615 -17.42 19.45 2.93
CA LYS A 615 -16.36 18.50 2.56
C LYS A 615 -14.97 18.93 3.05
N THR A 616 -14.70 20.22 3.03
CA THR A 616 -13.44 20.78 3.57
C THR A 616 -13.37 20.62 5.08
N MET A 617 -14.51 20.79 5.77
CA MET A 617 -14.62 20.50 7.20
C MET A 617 -14.41 19.00 7.47
N GLU A 618 -14.96 18.10 6.65
CA GLU A 618 -14.79 16.65 6.77
C GLU A 618 -13.31 16.27 6.72
N SER A 619 -12.60 16.74 5.70
CA SER A 619 -11.14 16.55 5.62
C SER A 619 -10.43 17.14 6.84
N SER A 620 -10.85 18.29 7.35
CA SER A 620 -10.24 18.89 8.55
C SER A 620 -10.43 18.04 9.80
N VAL A 621 -11.59 17.37 9.93
CA VAL A 621 -11.87 16.41 11.00
C VAL A 621 -11.01 15.16 10.84
N VAL A 622 -10.99 14.55 9.65
CA VAL A 622 -10.20 13.36 9.32
C VAL A 622 -8.70 13.58 9.61
N PHE A 623 -8.16 14.75 9.25
CA PHE A 623 -6.76 15.11 9.49
C PHE A 623 -6.50 15.77 10.86
N LYS A 624 -7.51 15.82 11.74
CA LYS A 624 -7.43 16.35 13.11
C LYS A 624 -6.94 17.81 13.17
N LYS A 625 -7.34 18.63 12.20
CA LYS A 625 -7.01 20.06 12.07
C LYS A 625 -8.07 20.94 12.77
N ILE A 626 -8.12 20.88 14.11
CA ILE A 626 -9.15 21.60 14.90
C ILE A 626 -9.15 23.12 14.65
N GLY A 627 -7.98 23.76 14.51
CA GLY A 627 -7.89 25.20 14.25
C GLY A 627 -8.46 25.62 12.90
N LEU A 628 -8.33 24.76 11.88
CA LEU A 628 -8.94 24.96 10.59
C LEU A 628 -10.45 24.69 10.65
N PHE A 629 -10.87 23.62 11.32
CA PHE A 629 -12.29 23.33 11.52
C PHE A 629 -13.06 24.49 12.18
N LYS A 630 -12.52 25.07 13.26
CA LYS A 630 -13.10 26.26 13.92
C LYS A 630 -13.27 27.43 12.94
N TYR A 631 -12.25 27.67 12.12
CA TYR A 631 -12.26 28.72 11.10
C TYR A 631 -13.32 28.47 10.02
N LEU A 632 -13.44 27.23 9.54
CA LEU A 632 -14.46 26.85 8.55
C LEU A 632 -15.87 26.97 9.13
N LEU A 633 -16.04 26.65 10.41
CA LEU A 633 -17.29 26.91 11.12
C LEU A 633 -17.62 28.41 11.16
N ASP A 634 -16.65 29.28 11.48
CA ASP A 634 -16.88 30.73 11.49
C ASP A 634 -17.36 31.23 10.12
N ILE A 635 -16.75 30.74 9.04
CA ILE A 635 -17.17 31.09 7.68
C ILE A 635 -18.59 30.60 7.38
N LEU A 636 -18.93 29.38 7.79
CA LEU A 636 -20.26 28.81 7.59
C LEU A 636 -21.35 29.68 8.23
N PHE A 637 -21.09 30.21 9.44
CA PHE A 637 -21.99 31.13 10.12
C PHE A 637 -22.01 32.53 9.49
N GLN A 638 -20.84 33.12 9.24
CA GLN A 638 -20.72 34.48 8.69
C GLN A 638 -21.40 34.65 7.35
N ARG A 639 -21.36 33.63 6.49
CA ARG A 639 -21.95 33.66 5.15
C ARG A 639 -23.42 33.19 5.11
N SER A 640 -24.01 32.86 6.25
CA SER A 640 -25.38 32.33 6.35
C SER A 640 -25.64 31.15 5.41
N LEU A 641 -24.65 30.29 5.19
CA LEU A 641 -24.72 29.13 4.29
C LEU A 641 -25.45 27.93 4.92
N GLN A 642 -26.29 28.17 5.92
CA GLN A 642 -27.01 27.15 6.66
C GLN A 642 -28.30 26.82 5.93
N ASP A 643 -28.32 25.67 5.26
CA ASP A 643 -29.59 25.00 4.93
C ASP A 643 -30.08 24.19 6.15
N GLU A 644 -31.36 23.80 6.18
CA GLU A 644 -31.96 23.01 7.28
C GLU A 644 -31.18 21.72 7.59
N ASN A 645 -30.39 21.21 6.63
CA ASN A 645 -29.64 19.96 6.79
C ASN A 645 -28.14 20.17 7.09
N THR A 646 -27.66 21.41 7.11
CA THR A 646 -26.22 21.70 7.21
C THR A 646 -25.70 21.39 8.61
N SER A 647 -26.47 21.75 9.64
CA SER A 647 -26.24 21.36 11.05
C SER A 647 -26.06 19.84 11.14
N GLN A 648 -27.07 19.08 10.72
CA GLN A 648 -27.05 17.62 10.78
C GLN A 648 -25.88 16.99 10.02
N LYS A 649 -25.55 17.48 8.81
CA LYS A 649 -24.40 16.96 8.04
C LYS A 649 -23.07 17.17 8.76
N VAL A 650 -22.85 18.33 9.37
CA VAL A 650 -21.64 18.60 10.16
C VAL A 650 -21.61 17.72 11.40
N LEU A 651 -22.75 17.54 12.06
CA LEU A 651 -22.89 16.70 13.23
C LEU A 651 -22.55 15.23 12.91
N ASP A 652 -23.14 14.68 11.85
CA ASP A 652 -22.90 13.32 11.38
C ASP A 652 -21.43 13.12 11.04
N MET A 653 -20.82 14.07 10.32
CA MET A 653 -19.40 14.04 9.97
C MET A 653 -18.49 13.99 11.20
N ILE A 654 -18.75 14.79 12.23
CA ILE A 654 -17.99 14.76 13.49
C ILE A 654 -18.18 13.41 14.19
N SER A 655 -19.39 12.86 14.16
CA SER A 655 -19.66 11.57 14.80
C SER A 655 -18.92 10.41 14.15
N HIS A 656 -18.80 10.42 12.81
CA HIS A 656 -18.08 9.38 12.08
C HIS A 656 -16.56 9.52 12.18
N TYR A 657 -16.03 10.75 12.09
CA TYR A 657 -14.58 10.95 11.90
C TYR A 657 -13.89 11.72 13.03
N GLY A 658 -14.65 12.36 13.91
CA GLY A 658 -14.17 13.38 14.82
C GLY A 658 -13.65 12.88 16.17
N ALA A 659 -12.94 13.80 16.82
CA ALA A 659 -12.54 13.69 18.22
C ALA A 659 -13.40 14.62 19.09
N VAL A 660 -13.32 14.44 20.40
CA VAL A 660 -14.11 15.19 21.41
C VAL A 660 -14.01 16.70 21.24
N GLU A 661 -12.83 17.19 20.85
CA GLU A 661 -12.57 18.60 20.64
C GLU A 661 -13.43 19.18 19.50
N PHE A 662 -13.67 18.43 18.43
CA PHE A 662 -14.52 18.87 17.32
C PHE A 662 -15.98 18.96 17.75
N MET A 663 -16.47 17.94 18.47
CA MET A 663 -17.83 17.93 19.00
C MET A 663 -18.06 19.07 20.01
N LYS A 664 -17.07 19.34 20.85
CA LYS A 664 -17.10 20.47 21.79
C LYS A 664 -17.26 21.80 21.05
N GLU A 665 -16.43 22.07 20.03
CA GLU A 665 -16.54 23.31 19.25
C GLU A 665 -17.87 23.42 18.50
N TYR A 666 -18.40 22.28 18.03
CA TYR A 666 -19.70 22.24 17.38
C TYR A 666 -20.83 22.61 18.35
N ILE A 667 -20.91 21.98 19.53
CA ILE A 667 -21.94 22.27 20.56
C ILE A 667 -21.87 23.73 21.02
N ILE A 668 -20.67 24.31 21.12
CA ILE A 668 -20.50 25.71 21.53
C ILE A 668 -21.15 26.68 20.51
N ARG A 669 -21.18 26.31 19.23
CA ARG A 669 -21.59 27.21 18.14
C ARG A 669 -22.98 26.92 17.59
N PHE A 670 -23.41 25.65 17.59
CA PHE A 670 -24.72 25.23 17.11
C PHE A 670 -25.67 25.01 18.28
N LYS A 671 -26.93 25.45 18.11
CA LYS A 671 -28.01 25.08 19.01
C LYS A 671 -28.45 23.67 18.64
N ILE A 672 -27.93 22.69 19.36
CA ILE A 672 -28.38 21.30 19.22
C ILE A 672 -29.60 21.12 20.10
N ASP A 673 -30.68 20.59 19.55
CA ASP A 673 -31.86 20.25 20.35
C ASP A 673 -31.73 18.85 20.99
N GLN A 674 -32.69 18.50 21.84
CA GLN A 674 -32.72 17.21 22.51
C GLN A 674 -32.81 16.02 21.54
N GLN A 675 -33.48 16.19 20.40
CA GLN A 675 -33.69 15.14 19.42
C GLN A 675 -32.39 14.88 18.64
N GLU A 676 -31.74 15.93 18.14
CA GLU A 676 -30.45 15.85 17.46
C GLU A 676 -29.37 15.23 18.36
N LEU A 677 -29.34 15.58 19.66
CA LEU A 677 -28.44 14.94 20.62
C LEU A 677 -28.72 13.45 20.79
N SER A 678 -30.00 13.08 20.87
CA SER A 678 -30.41 11.68 21.03
C SER A 678 -30.06 10.85 19.79
N ASP A 679 -30.29 11.39 18.60
CA ASP A 679 -29.94 10.74 17.34
C ASP A 679 -28.42 10.64 17.17
N ASN A 680 -27.66 11.63 17.62
CA ASN A 680 -26.20 11.55 17.61
C ASN A 680 -25.67 10.51 18.62
N GLN A 681 -26.18 10.51 19.85
CA GLN A 681 -25.84 9.47 20.83
C GLN A 681 -26.12 8.08 20.24
N ARG A 682 -27.23 7.90 19.50
CA ARG A 682 -27.55 6.67 18.77
C ARG A 682 -26.52 6.38 17.67
N ASN A 683 -26.21 7.32 16.80
CA ASN A 683 -25.24 7.12 15.70
C ASN A 683 -23.82 6.80 16.22
N LEU A 684 -23.38 7.40 17.32
CA LEU A 684 -22.09 7.10 17.94
C LEU A 684 -22.01 5.69 18.53
N THR A 685 -23.15 5.11 18.91
CA THR A 685 -23.20 3.72 19.39
C THR A 685 -22.95 2.73 18.26
N SER A 686 -23.38 3.03 17.03
CA SER A 686 -23.13 2.20 15.85
C SER A 686 -21.74 2.42 15.25
N GLU A 687 -21.22 3.66 15.27
CA GLU A 687 -19.93 4.04 14.66
C GLU A 687 -18.70 3.82 15.57
N TYR A 688 -18.90 3.28 16.77
CA TYR A 688 -17.83 2.84 17.68
C TYR A 688 -16.93 3.94 18.27
N SER A 689 -17.34 5.21 18.26
CA SER A 689 -16.57 6.31 18.88
C SER A 689 -16.97 6.49 20.35
N LEU A 690 -16.49 5.58 21.21
CA LEU A 690 -16.79 5.58 22.65
C LEU A 690 -16.39 6.88 23.35
N SER A 691 -15.29 7.51 22.94
CA SER A 691 -14.83 8.79 23.52
C SER A 691 -15.82 9.93 23.25
N LEU A 692 -16.36 10.01 22.03
CA LEU A 692 -17.39 10.99 21.68
C LEU A 692 -18.69 10.72 22.42
N LEU A 693 -19.13 9.46 22.47
CA LEU A 693 -20.34 9.09 23.19
C LEU A 693 -20.25 9.41 24.68
N ARG A 694 -19.12 9.04 25.29
CA ARG A 694 -18.81 9.39 26.68
C ARG A 694 -18.81 10.90 26.89
N PHE A 695 -18.25 11.66 25.97
CA PHE A 695 -18.27 13.13 26.05
C PHE A 695 -19.70 13.68 25.96
N LEU A 696 -20.53 13.21 25.03
CA LEU A 696 -21.92 13.66 24.93
C LEU A 696 -22.73 13.32 26.18
N ILE A 697 -22.44 12.19 26.82
CA ILE A 697 -23.10 11.78 28.07
C ILE A 697 -22.58 12.59 29.25
N GLU A 698 -21.27 12.75 29.40
CA GLU A 698 -20.64 13.35 30.59
C GLU A 698 -20.60 14.88 30.56
N HIS A 699 -20.52 15.51 29.39
CA HIS A 699 -20.13 16.91 29.25
C HIS A 699 -21.14 17.76 28.49
N THR A 700 -22.40 17.31 28.44
CA THR A 700 -23.51 18.14 27.97
C THR A 700 -24.52 18.35 29.08
N GLU A 701 -25.26 19.46 29.01
CA GLU A 701 -26.45 19.75 29.81
C GLU A 701 -27.60 20.17 28.89
N ILE A 702 -28.84 19.78 29.18
CA ILE A 702 -30.01 20.25 28.42
C ILE A 702 -30.65 21.40 29.19
N GLY A 703 -30.73 22.57 28.55
CA GLY A 703 -31.39 23.73 29.12
C GLY A 703 -32.86 23.43 29.42
N LYS A 704 -33.27 23.61 30.68
CA LYS A 704 -34.63 23.26 31.14
C LYS A 704 -35.74 24.06 30.46
N GLN A 705 -35.43 25.24 29.94
CA GLN A 705 -36.41 26.18 29.37
C GLN A 705 -36.46 26.12 27.85
N ASP A 706 -35.34 25.86 27.19
CA ASP A 706 -35.19 25.92 25.73
C ASP A 706 -34.97 24.55 25.09
N GLY A 707 -34.68 23.51 25.87
CA GLY A 707 -34.34 22.18 25.35
C GLY A 707 -33.01 22.15 24.59
N ILE A 708 -32.22 23.21 24.67
CA ILE A 708 -30.96 23.36 23.93
C ILE A 708 -29.83 22.72 24.73
N VAL A 709 -29.02 21.94 24.03
CA VAL A 709 -27.85 21.28 24.57
C VAL A 709 -26.72 22.29 24.70
N ARG A 710 -26.08 22.33 25.88
CA ARG A 710 -24.94 23.18 26.17
C ARG A 710 -23.78 22.33 26.64
N TYR A 711 -22.56 22.79 26.37
CA TYR A 711 -21.37 22.18 26.93
C TYR A 711 -21.27 22.47 28.43
N SER A 712 -20.99 21.44 29.23
CA SER A 712 -20.75 21.54 30.67
C SER A 712 -19.32 21.09 31.01
N GLU A 713 -18.59 21.95 31.71
CA GLU A 713 -17.27 21.59 32.27
C GLU A 713 -17.40 20.58 33.40
N THR A 714 -18.51 20.62 34.15
CA THR A 714 -18.81 19.63 35.18
C THR A 714 -19.41 18.38 34.55
N LYS A 715 -19.03 17.20 35.06
CA LYS A 715 -19.58 15.94 34.58
C LYS A 715 -21.05 15.83 34.97
N GLN A 716 -21.93 15.95 34.00
CA GLN A 716 -23.36 15.68 34.13
C GLN A 716 -23.68 14.33 33.46
N CYS A 717 -24.71 13.61 33.87
CA CYS A 717 -25.08 12.35 33.23
C CYS A 717 -26.26 12.56 32.30
N ASN A 718 -25.97 13.06 31.10
CA ASN A 718 -26.91 13.44 30.06
C ASN A 718 -27.19 12.29 29.09
N TYR A 719 -27.49 11.12 29.63
CA TYR A 719 -27.86 9.96 28.84
C TYR A 719 -29.31 10.07 28.38
N GLN A 720 -29.54 10.36 27.10
CA GLN A 720 -30.87 10.70 26.57
C GLN A 720 -31.61 9.52 25.94
N LEU A 721 -30.98 8.35 25.83
CA LEU A 721 -31.65 7.12 25.36
C LEU A 721 -32.82 6.67 26.25
N ASP A 722 -32.92 7.18 27.49
CA ASP A 722 -34.02 6.93 28.44
C ASP A 722 -35.23 7.88 28.27
N TYR A 723 -35.13 8.98 27.52
CA TYR A 723 -36.11 10.08 27.57
C TYR A 723 -37.29 9.96 26.60
N SER A 724 -37.41 8.90 25.80
CA SER A 724 -38.58 8.69 24.92
C SER A 724 -39.85 8.22 25.64
N LYS A 725 -39.96 8.42 26.96
CA LYS A 725 -41.11 8.01 27.81
C LYS A 725 -42.50 8.51 27.38
N LYS A 726 -42.59 9.36 26.34
CA LYS A 726 -43.86 9.83 25.76
C LYS A 726 -44.14 9.35 24.33
N GLY A 727 -43.24 8.58 23.71
CA GLY A 727 -43.49 7.97 22.40
C GLY A 727 -43.95 6.51 22.54
N ASP A 728 -44.91 6.10 21.72
CA ASP A 728 -45.47 4.74 21.68
C ASP A 728 -44.37 3.67 21.82
N GLY A 729 -44.59 2.68 22.69
CA GLY A 729 -43.58 1.71 23.16
C GLY A 729 -42.79 0.96 22.07
N LEU A 730 -43.26 0.98 20.82
CA LEU A 730 -42.58 0.46 19.63
C LEU A 730 -41.24 1.18 19.32
N HIS A 731 -41.11 2.47 19.63
CA HIS A 731 -39.88 3.22 19.31
C HIS A 731 -38.72 2.90 20.26
N LEU A 732 -39.03 2.54 21.51
CA LEU A 732 -38.05 2.13 22.53
C LEU A 732 -37.46 0.75 22.20
N GLU A 733 -38.29 -0.18 21.69
CA GLU A 733 -37.85 -1.51 21.25
C GLU A 733 -36.91 -1.43 20.06
N SER A 734 -37.26 -0.66 19.01
CA SER A 734 -36.41 -0.41 17.84
C SER A 734 -35.04 0.18 18.22
N THR A 735 -35.02 1.15 19.12
CA THR A 735 -33.77 1.83 19.53
C THR A 735 -32.86 0.90 20.33
N THR A 736 -33.41 0.14 21.27
CA THR A 736 -32.66 -0.85 22.07
C THR A 736 -32.19 -2.03 21.21
N LEU A 737 -32.97 -2.43 20.21
CA LEU A 737 -32.60 -3.48 19.25
C LEU A 737 -31.51 -3.02 18.28
N SER A 738 -31.56 -1.78 17.78
CA SER A 738 -30.52 -1.21 16.91
C SER A 738 -29.15 -1.11 17.60
N PHE A 739 -29.15 -0.83 18.91
CA PHE A 739 -27.97 -0.86 19.77
C PHE A 739 -27.34 -2.27 19.88
N MET A 740 -28.18 -3.31 19.81
CA MET A 740 -27.76 -4.71 19.99
C MET A 740 -27.40 -5.44 18.68
N ALA A 741 -27.89 -4.97 17.53
CA ALA A 741 -27.70 -5.65 16.24
C ALA A 741 -26.32 -5.43 15.56
N GLY A 742 -25.51 -4.47 16.00
CA GLY A 742 -24.17 -4.18 15.44
C GLY A 742 -23.04 -5.00 16.09
N SER A 743 -22.15 -5.61 15.31
CA SER A 743 -21.16 -6.64 15.73
C SER A 743 -20.33 -6.44 17.03
N SER A 744 -19.89 -7.57 17.62
CA SER A 744 -19.80 -7.87 19.06
C SER A 744 -18.52 -7.53 19.86
N GLN A 745 -17.69 -6.55 19.47
CA GLN A 745 -16.52 -6.15 20.29
C GLN A 745 -16.56 -4.75 20.88
N ALA A 746 -17.02 -3.75 20.14
CA ALA A 746 -17.14 -2.39 20.65
C ALA A 746 -18.33 -2.23 21.63
N GLN A 747 -19.33 -3.09 21.51
CA GLN A 747 -20.46 -3.16 22.44
C GLN A 747 -20.03 -3.43 23.88
N LEU A 748 -18.99 -4.25 24.11
CA LEU A 748 -18.55 -4.58 25.47
C LEU A 748 -18.04 -3.35 26.23
N HIS A 749 -17.29 -2.47 25.57
CA HIS A 749 -16.78 -1.25 26.21
C HIS A 749 -17.90 -0.28 26.55
N LEU A 750 -18.87 -0.15 25.65
CA LEU A 750 -20.03 0.69 25.89
C LEU A 750 -20.91 0.12 27.01
N ILE A 751 -21.17 -1.18 27.01
CA ILE A 751 -21.88 -1.89 28.09
C ILE A 751 -21.14 -1.69 29.42
N THR A 752 -19.81 -1.80 29.43
CA THR A 752 -18.98 -1.57 30.63
C THR A 752 -19.08 -0.14 31.10
N TYR A 753 -18.99 0.82 30.19
CA TYR A 753 -19.11 2.23 30.50
C TYR A 753 -20.50 2.57 31.07
N LEU A 754 -21.58 2.12 30.41
CA LEU A 754 -22.96 2.30 30.87
C LEU A 754 -23.21 1.59 32.22
N PHE A 755 -22.53 0.48 32.47
CA PHE A 755 -22.53 -0.21 33.75
C PHE A 755 -21.84 0.63 34.84
N GLU A 756 -20.65 1.14 34.56
CA GLU A 756 -19.86 1.95 35.50
C GLU A 756 -20.56 3.24 35.91
N ILE A 757 -21.31 3.86 35.00
CA ILE A 757 -22.14 5.05 35.31
C ILE A 757 -23.53 4.69 35.89
N GLY A 758 -23.79 3.41 36.17
CA GLY A 758 -25.03 2.96 36.82
C GLY A 758 -26.28 3.05 35.94
N ARG A 759 -26.15 2.99 34.61
CA ARG A 759 -27.28 3.09 33.67
C ARG A 759 -27.74 1.75 33.11
N LEU A 760 -26.86 0.74 33.04
CA LEU A 760 -27.17 -0.54 32.39
C LEU A 760 -28.24 -1.38 33.13
N PHE A 761 -28.24 -1.37 34.46
CA PHE A 761 -29.10 -2.26 35.27
C PHE A 761 -30.16 -1.55 36.12
N ASN A 762 -30.12 -0.21 36.19
CA ASN A 762 -31.11 0.56 36.96
C ASN A 762 -32.41 0.80 36.18
N ASN A 763 -32.45 0.46 34.88
CA ASN A 763 -33.68 0.49 34.09
C ASN A 763 -34.28 -0.93 33.96
N PRO A 764 -35.44 -1.22 34.57
CA PRO A 764 -36.06 -2.55 34.54
C PRO A 764 -36.40 -3.04 33.13
N THR A 765 -36.51 -2.14 32.14
CA THR A 765 -36.78 -2.52 30.74
C THR A 765 -35.55 -3.02 29.98
N CYS A 766 -34.32 -2.67 30.36
CA CYS A 766 -33.11 -3.08 29.63
C CYS A 766 -32.63 -4.50 29.97
N SER A 767 -32.86 -4.95 31.21
CA SER A 767 -32.32 -6.20 31.75
C SER A 767 -32.73 -7.48 30.98
N PRO A 768 -34.00 -7.67 30.57
CA PRO A 768 -34.42 -8.88 29.87
C PRO A 768 -33.81 -8.99 28.46
N TYR A 769 -33.76 -7.87 27.73
CA TYR A 769 -33.35 -7.82 26.33
C TYR A 769 -31.84 -8.02 26.13
N LEU A 770 -31.01 -7.54 27.06
CA LEU A 770 -29.55 -7.74 27.06
C LEU A 770 -29.16 -9.24 27.03
N THR A 771 -29.96 -10.11 27.63
CA THR A 771 -29.72 -11.56 27.66
C THR A 771 -30.21 -12.31 26.43
N LEU A 772 -31.16 -11.75 25.69
CA LEU A 772 -31.84 -12.40 24.57
C LEU A 772 -31.06 -12.26 23.25
N PHE A 773 -30.37 -11.13 23.05
CA PHE A 773 -29.71 -10.80 21.79
C PHE A 773 -28.17 -10.81 21.85
N ALA A 774 -27.59 -11.03 23.01
CA ALA A 774 -26.14 -11.13 23.18
C ALA A 774 -25.57 -12.41 22.53
N ASP A 775 -24.51 -12.26 21.74
CA ASP A 775 -23.73 -13.42 21.29
C ASP A 775 -23.11 -14.18 22.49
N GLY A 776 -22.62 -15.40 22.25
CA GLY A 776 -22.11 -16.25 23.35
C GLY A 776 -21.02 -15.59 24.21
N LYS A 777 -20.22 -14.68 23.64
CA LYS A 777 -19.19 -13.93 24.36
C LYS A 777 -19.77 -12.78 25.19
N THR A 778 -20.70 -12.03 24.62
CA THR A 778 -21.38 -10.91 25.28
C THR A 778 -22.23 -11.40 26.44
N LYS A 779 -22.89 -12.55 26.28
CA LYS A 779 -23.66 -13.19 27.36
C LYS A 779 -22.78 -13.59 28.54
N GLN A 780 -21.62 -14.19 28.28
CA GLN A 780 -20.64 -14.52 29.33
C GLN A 780 -20.13 -13.27 30.06
N TYR A 781 -19.89 -12.18 29.34
CA TYR A 781 -19.44 -10.92 29.94
C TYR A 781 -20.54 -10.24 30.78
N LEU A 782 -21.79 -10.25 30.30
CA LEU A 782 -22.93 -9.73 31.05
C LEU A 782 -23.17 -10.50 32.36
N GLU A 783 -23.03 -11.83 32.34
CA GLU A 783 -23.10 -12.64 33.57
C GLU A 783 -21.94 -12.33 34.53
N TYR A 784 -20.73 -12.05 34.02
CA TYR A 784 -19.63 -11.56 34.84
C TYR A 784 -19.93 -10.20 35.49
N LEU A 785 -20.50 -9.24 34.75
CA LEU A 785 -20.90 -7.93 35.30
C LEU A 785 -22.00 -8.07 36.36
N LYS A 786 -23.01 -8.94 36.13
CA LYS A 786 -24.04 -9.26 37.13
C LYS A 786 -23.43 -9.88 38.39
N TYR A 787 -22.46 -10.79 38.25
CA TYR A 787 -21.73 -11.36 39.38
C TYR A 787 -20.98 -10.27 40.16
N LYS A 788 -20.32 -9.33 39.46
CA LYS A 788 -19.61 -8.20 40.09
C LYS A 788 -20.56 -7.24 40.82
N LEU A 789 -21.78 -7.04 40.31
CA LEU A 789 -22.83 -6.22 40.95
C LEU A 789 -23.41 -6.85 42.23
N LYS A 790 -23.48 -8.19 42.28
CA LYS A 790 -23.97 -8.95 43.44
C LYS A 790 -22.96 -9.02 44.58
N LYS A 791 -21.69 -8.74 44.30
CA LYS A 791 -20.62 -8.59 45.28
C LYS A 791 -20.47 -7.14 45.67
#